data_AF-A0A9D7XFA6-F1
#
_entry.id   AF-A0A9D7XFA6-F1
#
_cell.length_a   1.000
_cell.length_b   1.000
_cell.length_c   1.000
_cell.angle_alpha   90.00
_cell.angle_beta   90.00
_cell.angle_gamma   90.00
#
_symmetry.space_group_name_H-M   'P 1'
#
loop_
_entity.id
_entity.type
_entity.pdbx_description
1 polymer ?
#
loop_
_entity_poly.entity_id
_entity_poly.type
_entity_poly.pdbx_seq_one_letter_code
_entity_poly.pdbx_strand_id
1 'polypeptide(L)'
;MHCRPHTKRWLAPWLFFATSLLGPAALLQAQTPKPTTGAGIQGKVKDVNGAEVPGAIVSVEGQAAKATTAKDGSFSLKGVKPGPVFLQVKAPSRALLDGETLKSVMVKAGATTPGVDITLSGRPSDRATYVGGKACAACHEGPHTKALNGTPNASIHSRFVTEGTSHMVYKDKWPAPGEKYLPRDPKGNLLKVQDPLDGTGLVHVVLTTRGQDPNREYWFKFYPEQPAGVALTEADLDASDKPTNAVWIQVAATIGGEGNWGKGYVDPAHKQPDRHPNFGEGKQRWMCKVQDVPYLVKWMKENGVSREGQKQDYICYMPVFMMQDGTPEGSKVLAKGQVGAPMFWQKSPDHWCTPDNTLSRNCAGCHVTGVKITTKDFLNDPNPAHKYKSVVVAWDYKDLNISCERCHGPGSEHAASSDKAKIIAPQHLTAKAGNETCGQCHGNHDGRSQRPAGVFKPAFDGAYKDTLGHGFFVPGVYDLATFFASYEQPTTGLNPDWKEGAFHAWPDQIHARSHSMELSELRRSAHFNNRTQRLTCFSCHDAHSMDGGPASLKAGGYDFTNAAYGNNTLCLTCHASRGSFAGITPFDVAVLQLEAGRKVAKDGAPVAVKRMEAEAARNRVARSVAKHMQVGAGMGGALYTPTDPKMPVGNCMSCHMPKIGKLQDINVASMYHLDFDKEGRSAVAEGNVPSHVFDIVWPAQSSVLKNPDPSKGKDFDIMPNSCSRCHAFARTSGDAK
;
A
#
# COMPACT_ATOMS: atom_id res chain seq x y z
N MET A 1 0.07 -37.92 23.67
CA MET A 1 -1.24 -38.32 24.26
C MET A 1 -2.30 -37.36 23.76
N HIS A 2 -3.30 -37.89 23.06
CA HIS A 2 -4.35 -37.14 22.36
C HIS A 2 -5.47 -36.70 23.31
N CYS A 3 -5.97 -35.47 23.15
CA CYS A 3 -7.35 -35.15 23.49
C CYS A 3 -7.93 -34.14 22.50
N ARG A 4 -9.01 -34.56 21.83
CA ARG A 4 -9.85 -33.82 20.88
C ARG A 4 -10.78 -32.83 21.61
N PRO A 5 -11.24 -31.75 20.97
CA PRO A 5 -12.40 -31.00 21.44
C PRO A 5 -13.72 -31.53 20.87
N HIS A 6 -14.75 -31.46 21.73
CA HIS A 6 -16.12 -31.89 21.52
C HIS A 6 -16.91 -30.95 20.59
N THR A 7 -17.68 -31.54 19.68
CA THR A 7 -18.85 -30.92 19.03
C THR A 7 -20.12 -31.38 19.75
N LYS A 8 -21.02 -30.45 20.10
CA LYS A 8 -22.39 -30.76 20.52
C LYS A 8 -23.37 -30.15 19.53
N ARG A 9 -23.96 -31.02 18.70
CA ARG A 9 -25.21 -30.81 17.96
C ARG A 9 -26.38 -31.05 18.92
N TRP A 10 -27.37 -30.16 18.90
CA TRP A 10 -28.68 -30.40 19.48
C TRP A 10 -29.62 -31.01 18.43
N LEU A 11 -30.26 -32.11 18.79
CA LEU A 11 -31.36 -32.78 18.09
C LEU A 11 -32.53 -32.83 19.07
N ALA A 12 -33.74 -32.48 18.61
CA ALA A 12 -34.99 -32.99 19.16
C ALA A 12 -36.14 -32.81 18.14
N PRO A 13 -37.19 -33.65 18.19
CA PRO A 13 -37.92 -34.14 17.01
C PRO A 13 -39.38 -33.66 16.94
N TRP A 14 -40.00 -33.71 15.75
CA TRP A 14 -41.46 -33.59 15.62
C TRP A 14 -42.01 -34.74 14.77
N LEU A 15 -43.02 -35.40 15.35
CA LEU A 15 -43.72 -36.58 14.88
C LEU A 15 -44.67 -36.30 13.71
N PHE A 16 -44.91 -37.37 12.95
CA PHE A 16 -45.90 -37.52 11.89
C PHE A 16 -47.36 -37.32 12.35
N PHE A 17 -48.17 -36.67 11.51
CA PHE A 17 -49.54 -37.09 11.18
C PHE A 17 -49.82 -36.72 9.73
N ALA A 18 -49.96 -37.73 8.87
CA ALA A 18 -50.37 -37.57 7.47
C ALA A 18 -51.76 -38.17 7.30
N THR A 19 -52.75 -37.31 7.05
CA THR A 19 -54.06 -37.71 6.53
C THR A 19 -54.11 -37.43 5.03
N SER A 20 -54.43 -38.48 4.30
CA SER A 20 -54.58 -38.58 2.85
C SER A 20 -55.71 -37.72 2.28
N LEU A 21 -55.42 -36.92 1.27
CA LEU A 21 -56.37 -36.49 0.24
C LEU A 21 -55.70 -36.58 -1.13
N LEU A 22 -56.12 -37.59 -1.89
CA LEU A 22 -55.74 -37.85 -3.28
C LEU A 22 -56.48 -36.86 -4.20
N GLY A 23 -55.74 -35.98 -4.87
CA GLY A 23 -56.19 -35.25 -6.07
C GLY A 23 -55.42 -35.76 -7.30
N PRO A 24 -56.02 -35.74 -8.51
CA PRO A 24 -55.45 -36.42 -9.67
C PRO A 24 -54.14 -35.76 -10.13
N ALA A 25 -53.12 -36.59 -10.31
CA ALA A 25 -51.83 -36.19 -10.85
C ALA A 25 -52.01 -35.71 -12.30
N ALA A 26 -51.87 -34.40 -12.51
CA ALA A 26 -51.54 -33.88 -13.83
C ALA A 26 -50.10 -34.31 -14.16
N LEU A 27 -49.94 -35.16 -15.17
CA LEU A 27 -48.64 -35.47 -15.77
C LEU A 27 -48.01 -34.16 -16.27
N LEU A 28 -47.12 -33.57 -15.48
CA LEU A 28 -46.11 -32.66 -16.02
C LEU A 28 -45.15 -33.53 -16.84
N GLN A 29 -45.32 -33.50 -18.17
CA GLN A 29 -44.24 -33.86 -19.08
C GLN A 29 -43.01 -33.02 -18.71
N ALA A 30 -41.95 -33.70 -18.25
CA ALA A 30 -40.63 -33.11 -18.16
C ALA A 30 -40.24 -32.65 -19.58
N GLN A 31 -40.36 -31.35 -19.83
CA GLN A 31 -39.77 -30.75 -21.02
C GLN A 31 -38.27 -31.00 -20.94
N THR A 32 -37.76 -31.78 -21.89
CA THR A 32 -36.33 -31.86 -22.15
C THR A 32 -35.78 -30.43 -22.24
N PRO A 33 -34.66 -30.10 -21.57
CA PRO A 33 -34.08 -28.77 -21.68
C PRO A 33 -33.82 -28.50 -23.16
N LYS A 34 -34.48 -27.48 -23.71
CA LYS A 34 -34.20 -26.98 -25.06
C LYS A 34 -32.68 -26.76 -25.13
N PRO A 35 -31.96 -27.29 -26.13
CA PRO A 35 -30.53 -27.06 -26.23
C PRO A 35 -30.33 -25.55 -26.26
N THR A 36 -29.63 -25.01 -25.26
CA THR A 36 -29.22 -23.61 -25.26
C THR A 36 -28.45 -23.41 -26.54
N THR A 37 -29.05 -22.74 -27.52
CA THR A 37 -28.42 -22.39 -28.78
C THR A 37 -27.17 -21.60 -28.43
N GLY A 38 -26.00 -22.23 -28.60
CA GLY A 38 -24.72 -21.68 -28.21
C GLY A 38 -24.53 -20.30 -28.83
N ALA A 39 -24.13 -19.33 -28.01
CA ALA A 39 -23.83 -17.99 -28.48
C ALA A 39 -22.36 -17.92 -28.96
N GLY A 40 -22.05 -16.91 -29.76
CA GLY A 40 -20.72 -16.68 -30.31
C GLY A 40 -20.06 -15.43 -29.75
N ILE A 41 -18.74 -15.36 -29.81
CA ILE A 41 -17.97 -14.12 -29.63
C ILE A 41 -16.95 -14.02 -30.76
N GLN A 42 -16.84 -12.86 -31.38
CA GLN A 42 -15.85 -12.57 -32.41
C GLN A 42 -15.06 -11.31 -32.07
N GLY A 43 -13.79 -11.32 -32.44
CA GLY A 43 -12.89 -10.25 -32.05
C GLY A 43 -11.49 -10.42 -32.62
N LYS A 44 -10.56 -9.58 -32.16
CA LYS A 44 -9.15 -9.59 -32.54
C LYS A 44 -8.23 -9.52 -31.34
N VAL A 45 -7.07 -10.13 -31.46
CA VAL A 45 -5.95 -9.95 -30.53
C VAL A 45 -4.84 -9.20 -31.24
N LYS A 46 -4.39 -8.11 -30.63
CA LYS A 46 -3.31 -7.24 -31.13
C LYS A 46 -2.23 -7.06 -30.07
N ASP A 47 -1.03 -6.68 -30.49
CA ASP A 47 0.00 -6.19 -29.56
C ASP A 47 -0.17 -4.69 -29.28
N VAL A 48 0.69 -4.16 -28.41
CA VAL A 48 0.73 -2.73 -28.05
C VAL A 48 1.12 -1.77 -29.19
N ASN A 49 1.65 -2.29 -30.31
CA ASN A 49 1.86 -1.52 -31.54
C ASN A 49 0.64 -1.56 -32.47
N GLY A 50 -0.38 -2.36 -32.15
CA GLY A 50 -1.55 -2.59 -32.98
C GLY A 50 -1.33 -3.68 -34.04
N ALA A 51 -0.21 -4.39 -34.02
CA ALA A 51 0.04 -5.50 -34.92
C ALA A 51 -0.83 -6.70 -34.54
N GLU A 52 -1.34 -7.42 -35.53
CA GLU A 52 -2.19 -8.58 -35.32
C GLU A 52 -1.37 -9.74 -34.73
N VAL A 53 -1.93 -10.45 -33.74
CA VAL A 53 -1.22 -11.52 -33.02
C VAL A 53 -1.78 -12.88 -33.44
N PRO A 54 -1.11 -13.62 -34.35
CA PRO A 54 -1.54 -14.95 -34.76
C PRO A 54 -1.15 -16.02 -33.73
N GLY A 55 -1.96 -17.08 -33.62
CA GLY A 55 -1.67 -18.24 -32.77
C GLY A 55 -1.94 -18.04 -31.28
N ALA A 56 -2.44 -16.88 -30.84
CA ALA A 56 -2.87 -16.67 -29.46
C ALA A 56 -4.11 -17.52 -29.14
N ILE A 57 -4.18 -18.06 -27.92
CA ILE A 57 -5.33 -18.87 -27.50
C ILE A 57 -6.26 -17.99 -26.68
N VAL A 58 -7.46 -17.73 -27.19
CA VAL A 58 -8.53 -17.02 -26.49
C VAL A 58 -9.47 -18.04 -25.87
N SER A 59 -9.73 -17.93 -24.57
CA SER A 59 -10.65 -18.80 -23.84
C SER A 59 -11.63 -18.02 -22.99
N VAL A 60 -12.84 -18.55 -22.83
CA VAL A 60 -13.85 -18.00 -21.94
C VAL A 60 -13.62 -18.55 -20.53
N GLU A 61 -13.49 -17.68 -19.54
CA GLU A 61 -13.30 -18.10 -18.15
C GLU A 61 -14.45 -19.01 -17.68
N GLY A 62 -14.08 -20.12 -17.02
CA GLY A 62 -15.05 -21.07 -16.45
C GLY A 62 -15.85 -21.86 -17.49
N GLN A 63 -15.46 -21.82 -18.77
CA GLN A 63 -16.13 -22.54 -19.85
C GLN A 63 -15.10 -23.27 -20.74
N ALA A 64 -15.56 -24.27 -21.49
CA ALA A 64 -14.71 -25.02 -22.42
C ALA A 64 -14.45 -24.27 -23.75
N ALA A 65 -15.17 -23.17 -24.01
CA ALA A 65 -15.07 -22.41 -25.24
C ALA A 65 -13.68 -21.77 -25.38
N LYS A 66 -12.97 -22.12 -26.45
CA LYS A 66 -11.65 -21.61 -26.81
C LYS A 66 -11.48 -21.50 -28.32
N ALA A 67 -10.64 -20.58 -28.77
CA ALA A 67 -10.28 -20.38 -30.18
C ALA A 67 -8.82 -19.93 -30.28
N THR A 68 -8.17 -20.30 -31.38
CA THR A 68 -6.82 -19.80 -31.71
C THR A 68 -6.96 -18.69 -32.73
N THR A 69 -6.21 -17.59 -32.56
CA THR A 69 -6.26 -16.46 -33.49
C THR A 69 -5.66 -16.81 -34.85
N ALA A 70 -6.31 -16.36 -35.91
CA ALA A 70 -5.86 -16.51 -37.28
C ALA A 70 -4.68 -15.56 -37.60
N LYS A 71 -4.17 -15.62 -38.84
CA LYS A 71 -3.04 -14.77 -39.31
C LYS A 71 -3.30 -13.27 -39.15
N ASP A 72 -4.55 -12.86 -39.24
CA ASP A 72 -5.01 -11.48 -39.09
C ASP A 72 -5.43 -11.13 -37.66
N GLY A 73 -5.06 -11.96 -36.67
CA GLY A 73 -5.37 -11.76 -35.25
C GLY A 73 -6.81 -12.09 -34.86
N SER A 74 -7.67 -12.45 -35.82
CA SER A 74 -9.09 -12.69 -35.56
C SER A 74 -9.35 -14.01 -34.83
N PHE A 75 -10.36 -14.04 -33.96
CA PHE A 75 -10.85 -15.25 -33.30
C PHE A 75 -12.38 -15.35 -33.36
N SER A 76 -12.90 -16.57 -33.25
CA SER A 76 -14.34 -16.85 -33.23
C SER A 76 -14.63 -17.97 -32.22
N LEU A 77 -15.21 -17.60 -31.09
CA LEU A 77 -15.67 -18.52 -30.04
C LEU A 77 -17.10 -18.95 -30.34
N LYS A 78 -17.40 -20.23 -30.14
CA LYS A 78 -18.74 -20.81 -30.29
C LYS A 78 -19.13 -21.54 -29.00
N GLY A 79 -20.42 -21.72 -28.78
CA GLY A 79 -20.93 -22.46 -27.62
C GLY A 79 -20.76 -21.73 -26.29
N VAL A 80 -20.65 -20.39 -26.32
CA VAL A 80 -20.51 -19.58 -25.12
C VAL A 80 -21.87 -19.48 -24.41
N LYS A 81 -21.88 -19.70 -23.10
CA LYS A 81 -23.10 -19.54 -22.29
C LYS A 81 -23.52 -18.07 -22.26
N PRO A 82 -24.81 -17.75 -22.44
CA PRO A 82 -25.31 -16.37 -22.34
C PRO A 82 -25.04 -15.74 -20.97
N GLY A 83 -24.82 -14.42 -20.95
CA GLY A 83 -24.49 -13.66 -19.74
C GLY A 83 -23.17 -12.87 -19.88
N PRO A 84 -22.75 -12.18 -18.81
CA PRO A 84 -21.44 -11.56 -18.75
C PRO A 84 -20.35 -12.63 -18.68
N VAL A 85 -19.34 -12.55 -19.55
CA VAL A 85 -18.17 -13.43 -19.53
C VAL A 85 -16.87 -12.63 -19.63
N PHE A 86 -15.78 -13.17 -19.09
CA PHE A 86 -14.44 -12.64 -19.29
C PHE A 86 -13.66 -13.55 -20.23
N LEU A 87 -12.84 -12.94 -21.10
CA LEU A 87 -11.94 -13.66 -21.99
C LEU A 87 -10.52 -13.58 -21.45
N GLN A 88 -9.82 -14.72 -21.44
CA GLN A 88 -8.39 -14.83 -21.18
C GLN A 88 -7.67 -15.11 -22.50
N VAL A 89 -6.46 -14.57 -22.64
CA VAL A 89 -5.63 -14.75 -23.82
C VAL A 89 -4.26 -15.26 -23.39
N LYS A 90 -3.92 -16.47 -23.83
CA LYS A 90 -2.57 -17.01 -23.73
C LYS A 90 -1.75 -16.50 -24.91
N ALA A 91 -0.65 -15.81 -24.62
CA ALA A 91 0.26 -15.32 -25.64
C ALA A 91 0.90 -16.49 -26.41
N PRO A 92 1.10 -16.36 -27.74
CA PRO A 92 1.68 -17.42 -28.57
C PRO A 92 3.19 -17.59 -28.39
N SER A 93 3.87 -16.61 -27.79
CA SER A 93 5.31 -16.61 -27.56
C SER A 93 5.69 -15.80 -26.33
N ARG A 94 6.94 -15.94 -25.87
CA ARG A 94 7.50 -15.14 -24.76
C ARG A 94 7.84 -13.68 -25.15
N ALA A 95 7.55 -13.23 -26.37
CA ALA A 95 7.70 -11.82 -26.73
C ALA A 95 6.53 -10.95 -26.22
N LEU A 96 5.41 -11.58 -25.86
CA LEU A 96 4.21 -10.94 -25.34
C LEU A 96 3.84 -11.54 -23.98
N LEU A 97 3.07 -10.79 -23.20
CA LEU A 97 2.47 -11.27 -21.95
C LEU A 97 1.03 -11.72 -22.19
N ASP A 98 0.58 -12.65 -21.35
CA ASP A 98 -0.83 -13.04 -21.31
C ASP A 98 -1.72 -11.84 -20.97
N GLY A 99 -2.93 -11.83 -21.51
CA GLY A 99 -3.89 -10.73 -21.35
C GLY A 99 -5.29 -11.23 -21.06
N GLU A 100 -6.20 -10.30 -20.78
CA GLU A 100 -7.61 -10.61 -20.58
C GLU A 100 -8.50 -9.37 -20.81
N THR A 101 -9.81 -9.59 -20.89
CA THR A 101 -10.78 -8.50 -20.83
C THR A 101 -11.00 -8.07 -19.38
N LEU A 102 -10.76 -6.80 -19.05
CA LEU A 102 -11.06 -6.25 -17.71
C LEU A 102 -12.54 -5.89 -17.53
N LYS A 103 -13.31 -5.78 -18.61
CA LYS A 103 -14.78 -5.62 -18.57
C LYS A 103 -15.42 -6.86 -19.15
N SER A 104 -16.54 -7.29 -18.57
CA SER A 104 -17.25 -8.46 -19.06
C SER A 104 -17.82 -8.21 -20.45
N VAL A 105 -17.65 -9.17 -21.36
CA VAL A 105 -18.36 -9.23 -22.64
C VAL A 105 -19.77 -9.74 -22.38
N MET A 106 -20.77 -8.96 -22.78
CA MET A 106 -22.17 -9.40 -22.67
C MET A 106 -22.52 -10.30 -23.85
N VAL A 107 -22.85 -11.56 -23.54
CA VAL A 107 -23.24 -12.58 -24.53
C VAL A 107 -24.75 -12.78 -24.50
N LYS A 108 -25.41 -12.62 -25.64
CA LYS A 108 -26.86 -12.83 -25.78
C LYS A 108 -27.14 -14.24 -26.32
N ALA A 109 -28.21 -14.86 -25.84
CA ALA A 109 -28.60 -16.20 -26.29
C ALA A 109 -28.84 -16.24 -27.81
N GLY A 110 -28.26 -17.25 -28.48
CA GLY A 110 -28.41 -17.45 -29.92
C GLY A 110 -27.79 -16.37 -30.82
N ALA A 111 -27.02 -15.43 -30.27
CA ALA A 111 -26.37 -14.36 -31.04
C ALA A 111 -24.85 -14.42 -30.92
N THR A 112 -24.16 -13.83 -31.89
CA THR A 112 -22.70 -13.60 -31.83
C THR A 112 -22.44 -12.17 -31.40
N THR A 113 -21.63 -11.97 -30.36
CA THR A 113 -21.14 -10.64 -29.96
C THR A 113 -19.87 -10.32 -30.74
N PRO A 114 -19.88 -9.36 -31.69
CA PRO A 114 -18.70 -8.99 -32.46
C PRO A 114 -17.88 -7.89 -31.77
N GLY A 115 -16.70 -7.58 -32.32
CA GLY A 115 -15.93 -6.37 -31.99
C GLY A 115 -15.22 -6.41 -30.63
N VAL A 116 -14.87 -7.61 -30.14
CA VAL A 116 -14.11 -7.74 -28.90
C VAL A 116 -12.61 -7.67 -29.20
N ASP A 117 -12.00 -6.50 -28.98
CA ASP A 117 -10.57 -6.31 -29.16
C ASP A 117 -9.81 -6.50 -27.84
N ILE A 118 -8.72 -7.27 -27.88
CA ILE A 118 -7.82 -7.50 -26.76
C ILE A 118 -6.40 -7.12 -27.18
N THR A 119 -5.76 -6.24 -26.40
CA THR A 119 -4.37 -5.85 -26.59
C THR A 119 -3.48 -6.57 -25.59
N LEU A 120 -2.41 -7.21 -26.07
CA LEU A 120 -1.40 -7.87 -25.25
C LEU A 120 -0.21 -6.93 -25.02
N SER A 121 0.25 -6.88 -23.76
CA SER A 121 1.49 -6.20 -23.40
C SER A 121 2.71 -6.85 -24.05
N GLY A 122 3.72 -6.04 -24.36
CA GLY A 122 5.07 -6.53 -24.65
C GLY A 122 5.70 -7.22 -23.43
N ARG A 123 6.68 -8.09 -23.70
CA ARG A 123 7.56 -8.69 -22.69
C ARG A 123 9.02 -8.37 -23.06
N PRO A 124 9.78 -7.68 -22.19
CA PRO A 124 11.23 -7.54 -22.36
C PRO A 124 11.91 -8.90 -22.50
N SER A 125 12.96 -9.01 -23.32
CA SER A 125 13.72 -10.27 -23.38
C SER A 125 14.43 -10.56 -22.05
N ASP A 126 14.86 -11.81 -21.86
CA ASP A 126 15.62 -12.21 -20.66
C ASP A 126 17.01 -11.52 -20.58
N ARG A 127 17.45 -10.84 -21.64
CA ARG A 127 18.68 -10.03 -21.70
C ARG A 127 18.46 -8.54 -21.46
N ALA A 128 17.20 -8.10 -21.36
CA ALA A 128 16.89 -6.69 -21.13
C ALA A 128 17.45 -6.23 -19.77
N THR A 129 17.96 -5.00 -19.75
CA THR A 129 18.55 -4.37 -18.57
C THR A 129 17.82 -3.09 -18.23
N TYR A 130 17.98 -2.65 -16.99
CA TYR A 130 17.46 -1.37 -16.52
C TYR A 130 18.33 -0.22 -17.04
N VAL A 131 17.71 0.84 -17.57
CA VAL A 131 18.40 2.03 -18.08
C VAL A 131 18.22 3.26 -17.20
N GLY A 132 17.26 3.23 -16.27
CA GLY A 132 16.96 4.29 -15.32
C GLY A 132 16.02 5.38 -15.86
N GLY A 133 15.37 6.10 -14.95
CA GLY A 133 14.35 7.10 -15.24
C GLY A 133 14.87 8.27 -16.06
N LYS A 134 16.16 8.64 -15.90
CA LYS A 134 16.80 9.68 -16.72
C LYS A 134 16.84 9.31 -18.20
N ALA A 135 17.12 8.05 -18.53
CA ALA A 135 17.13 7.59 -19.91
C ALA A 135 15.72 7.58 -20.50
N CYS A 136 14.72 7.14 -19.73
CA CYS A 136 13.31 7.21 -20.14
C CYS A 136 12.86 8.66 -20.39
N ALA A 137 13.23 9.59 -19.51
CA ALA A 137 12.89 11.00 -19.60
C ALA A 137 13.49 11.71 -20.82
N ALA A 138 14.53 11.16 -21.45
CA ALA A 138 15.12 11.72 -22.68
C ALA A 138 14.20 11.58 -23.91
N CYS A 139 13.28 10.61 -23.91
CA CYS A 139 12.33 10.38 -25.00
C CYS A 139 10.86 10.59 -24.59
N HIS A 140 10.55 10.49 -23.29
CA HIS A 140 9.19 10.69 -22.77
C HIS A 140 9.04 12.06 -22.11
N GLU A 141 8.27 12.96 -22.73
CA GLU A 141 7.99 14.30 -22.20
C GLU A 141 6.63 14.40 -21.47
N GLY A 142 6.37 15.55 -20.85
CA GLY A 142 5.05 15.92 -20.32
C GLY A 142 4.69 15.24 -18.99
N PRO A 143 3.55 14.51 -18.90
CA PRO A 143 3.13 13.88 -17.64
C PRO A 143 4.15 12.91 -17.05
N HIS A 144 4.95 12.22 -17.89
CA HIS A 144 5.92 11.23 -17.43
C HIS A 144 7.18 11.88 -16.81
N THR A 145 7.67 13.00 -17.34
CA THR A 145 8.73 13.76 -16.66
C THR A 145 8.21 14.43 -15.40
N LYS A 146 6.96 14.91 -15.40
CA LYS A 146 6.30 15.42 -14.20
C LYS A 146 6.17 14.37 -13.10
N ALA A 147 6.07 13.09 -13.43
CA ALA A 147 6.00 12.02 -12.45
C ALA A 147 7.26 11.88 -11.57
N LEU A 148 8.43 12.33 -12.06
CA LEU A 148 9.73 12.16 -11.40
C LEU A 148 10.42 13.48 -11.03
N ASN A 149 9.83 14.63 -11.37
CA ASN A 149 10.51 15.93 -11.32
C ASN A 149 10.57 16.60 -9.92
N GLY A 150 10.23 15.89 -8.85
CA GLY A 150 10.25 16.49 -7.50
C GLY A 150 9.14 17.52 -7.21
N THR A 151 8.24 17.84 -8.14
CA THR A 151 7.14 18.81 -7.90
C THR A 151 6.01 18.23 -7.02
N PRO A 152 5.21 19.04 -6.30
CA PRO A 152 4.14 18.51 -5.43
C PRO A 152 3.10 17.58 -6.10
N ASN A 153 3.01 17.58 -7.43
CA ASN A 153 2.11 16.70 -8.19
C ASN A 153 2.80 15.44 -8.76
N ALA A 154 4.13 15.34 -8.64
CA ALA A 154 4.87 14.16 -9.11
C ALA A 154 4.45 12.92 -8.33
N SER A 155 4.63 11.74 -8.93
CA SER A 155 4.35 10.47 -8.27
C SER A 155 5.08 10.36 -6.94
N ILE A 156 4.35 10.02 -5.89
CA ILE A 156 4.90 9.69 -4.58
C ILE A 156 5.96 8.58 -4.65
N HIS A 157 5.80 7.64 -5.58
CA HIS A 157 6.72 6.51 -5.71
C HIS A 157 8.16 6.98 -6.03
N SER A 158 8.33 8.13 -6.67
CA SER A 158 9.64 8.71 -6.98
C SER A 158 10.43 9.23 -5.78
N ARG A 159 9.88 9.17 -4.56
CA ARG A 159 10.46 9.77 -3.35
C ARG A 159 10.37 8.83 -2.16
N PHE A 160 11.50 8.23 -1.81
CA PHE A 160 11.63 7.45 -0.59
C PHE A 160 12.87 7.83 0.20
N VAL A 161 14.05 7.67 -0.41
CA VAL A 161 15.31 8.18 0.13
C VAL A 161 15.60 9.54 -0.49
N THR A 162 15.84 10.52 0.38
CA THR A 162 16.50 11.78 0.01
C THR A 162 17.91 11.75 0.55
N GLU A 163 18.89 11.83 -0.34
CA GLU A 163 20.30 11.97 0.06
C GLU A 163 20.54 13.34 0.70
N GLY A 164 21.23 13.36 1.83
CA GLY A 164 21.36 14.54 2.68
C GLY A 164 20.10 14.86 3.50
N THR A 165 19.98 16.13 3.88
CA THR A 165 18.97 16.64 4.83
C THR A 165 18.07 17.73 4.21
N SER A 166 18.13 17.89 2.89
CA SER A 166 17.41 18.96 2.17
C SER A 166 15.89 18.88 2.34
N HIS A 167 15.33 17.68 2.46
CA HIS A 167 13.89 17.44 2.64
C HIS A 167 13.49 17.12 4.08
N MET A 168 14.42 17.25 5.04
CA MET A 168 14.12 16.92 6.42
C MET A 168 13.06 17.85 7.01
N VAL A 169 12.04 17.26 7.64
CA VAL A 169 11.00 17.98 8.38
C VAL A 169 11.25 17.97 9.89
N TYR A 170 10.50 18.79 10.63
CA TYR A 170 10.65 18.95 12.08
C TYR A 170 12.07 19.33 12.54
N LYS A 171 12.75 20.20 11.76
CA LYS A 171 14.09 20.72 12.10
C LYS A 171 14.11 21.49 13.42
N ASP A 172 12.97 22.02 13.84
CA ASP A 172 12.72 22.70 15.10
C ASP A 172 12.70 21.75 16.31
N LYS A 173 12.41 20.46 16.10
CA LYS A 173 12.49 19.42 17.14
C LYS A 173 13.93 18.97 17.41
N TRP A 174 14.87 19.27 16.51
CA TRP A 174 16.29 19.07 16.75
C TRP A 174 16.87 20.21 17.59
N PRO A 175 17.77 19.91 18.55
CA PRO A 175 18.34 20.91 19.46
C PRO A 175 19.13 21.97 18.69
N ALA A 176 19.07 23.24 19.14
CA ALA A 176 19.80 24.32 18.49
C ALA A 176 21.32 24.03 18.44
N PRO A 177 22.08 24.70 17.57
CA PRO A 177 23.52 24.48 17.48
C PRO A 177 24.22 24.68 18.82
N GLY A 178 24.99 23.67 19.26
CA GLY A 178 25.63 23.65 20.58
C GLY A 178 24.75 23.14 21.73
N GLU A 179 23.45 22.93 21.51
CA GLU A 179 22.54 22.28 22.45
C GLU A 179 22.46 20.76 22.22
N LYS A 180 21.74 20.07 23.11
CA LYS A 180 21.58 18.63 23.14
C LYS A 180 20.12 18.22 23.24
N TYR A 181 19.80 17.06 22.66
CA TYR A 181 18.60 16.31 22.98
C TYR A 181 19.00 14.92 23.45
N LEU A 182 18.41 14.47 24.55
CA LEU A 182 18.66 13.17 25.18
C LEU A 182 17.47 12.25 24.92
N PRO A 183 17.58 11.29 23.99
CA PRO A 183 16.51 10.33 23.71
C PRO A 183 16.22 9.47 24.95
N ARG A 184 14.95 9.05 25.08
CA ARG A 184 14.49 8.22 26.20
C ARG A 184 13.86 6.92 25.70
N ASP A 185 13.98 5.88 26.52
CA ASP A 185 13.29 4.60 26.30
C ASP A 185 11.78 4.72 26.64
N PRO A 186 10.95 3.72 26.32
CA PRO A 186 9.53 3.74 26.65
C PRO A 186 9.20 3.82 28.16
N LYS A 187 10.18 3.63 29.04
CA LYS A 187 10.04 3.78 30.50
C LYS A 187 10.49 5.17 30.98
N GLY A 188 10.95 6.04 30.08
CA GLY A 188 11.44 7.39 30.38
C GLY A 188 12.92 7.45 30.80
N ASN A 189 13.64 6.33 30.81
CA ASN A 189 15.07 6.33 31.12
C ASN A 189 15.87 6.85 29.94
N LEU A 190 17.09 7.33 30.19
CA LEU A 190 18.02 7.69 29.11
C LEU A 190 18.24 6.48 28.20
N LEU A 191 18.03 6.70 26.90
CA LEU A 191 18.18 5.67 25.91
C LEU A 191 19.64 5.23 25.85
N LYS A 192 19.84 3.91 25.88
CA LYS A 192 21.10 3.29 25.52
C LYS A 192 20.93 2.47 24.24
N VAL A 193 21.98 2.45 23.43
CA VAL A 193 21.99 1.85 22.08
C VAL A 193 23.29 1.08 21.89
N GLN A 194 23.28 0.13 20.96
CA GLN A 194 24.46 -0.65 20.56
C GLN A 194 25.65 0.28 20.27
N ASP A 195 26.81 -0.01 20.85
CA ASP A 195 28.01 0.78 20.65
C ASP A 195 28.48 0.68 19.19
N PRO A 196 28.51 1.78 18.41
CA PRO A 196 29.03 1.75 17.05
C PRO A 196 30.54 1.57 16.96
N LEU A 197 31.28 1.61 18.08
CA LEU A 197 32.73 1.41 18.11
C LEU A 197 33.09 -0.06 17.91
N ASP A 198 32.44 -0.97 18.63
CA ASP A 198 32.76 -2.40 18.63
C ASP A 198 31.56 -3.33 18.38
N GLY A 199 30.34 -2.79 18.29
CA GLY A 199 29.11 -3.52 18.01
C GLY A 199 28.57 -4.30 19.22
N THR A 200 29.17 -4.14 20.41
CA THR A 200 28.80 -4.84 21.63
C THR A 200 28.40 -3.86 22.74
N GLY A 201 27.64 -4.38 23.70
CA GLY A 201 27.18 -3.59 24.83
C GLY A 201 26.30 -2.39 24.44
N LEU A 202 26.09 -1.46 25.37
CA LEU A 202 25.08 -0.41 25.25
C LEU A 202 25.55 0.94 25.82
N VAL A 203 25.53 1.96 24.98
CA VAL A 203 26.02 3.31 25.27
C VAL A 203 24.95 4.38 25.16
N HIS A 204 25.16 5.52 25.81
CA HIS A 204 24.29 6.68 25.67
C HIS A 204 24.46 7.35 24.31
N VAL A 205 23.35 7.81 23.74
CA VAL A 205 23.32 8.59 22.49
C VAL A 205 22.76 9.98 22.76
N VAL A 206 23.39 10.99 22.14
CA VAL A 206 22.97 12.39 22.20
C VAL A 206 22.73 12.88 20.77
N LEU A 207 21.60 13.52 20.54
CA LEU A 207 21.37 14.26 19.30
C LEU A 207 21.88 15.68 19.47
N THR A 208 22.60 16.19 18.48
CA THR A 208 23.10 17.57 18.48
C THR A 208 23.20 18.11 17.05
N THR A 209 23.37 19.42 16.92
CA THR A 209 23.56 20.07 15.63
C THR A 209 24.75 21.03 15.63
N ARG A 210 25.36 21.19 14.45
CA ARG A 210 26.51 22.07 14.20
C ARG A 210 26.19 22.99 13.02
N GLY A 211 26.74 24.20 13.00
CA GLY A 211 26.48 25.19 11.95
C GLY A 211 25.07 25.81 12.04
N GLN A 212 24.64 26.52 11.00
CA GLN A 212 23.35 27.20 10.92
C GLN A 212 22.68 26.89 9.57
N ASP A 213 21.36 27.05 9.49
CA ASP A 213 20.63 26.84 8.23
C ASP A 213 21.13 27.83 7.14
N PRO A 214 21.19 27.39 5.86
CA PRO A 214 20.76 26.09 5.32
C PRO A 214 21.79 24.95 5.47
N ASN A 215 22.97 25.23 6.02
CA ASN A 215 24.10 24.30 6.13
C ASN A 215 24.16 23.58 7.49
N ARG A 216 23.05 23.55 8.24
CA ARG A 216 23.00 22.93 9.56
C ARG A 216 23.23 21.43 9.42
N GLU A 217 24.17 20.93 10.20
CA GLU A 217 24.50 19.51 10.28
C GLU A 217 23.82 18.86 11.47
N TYR A 218 23.40 17.61 11.30
CA TYR A 218 22.65 16.86 12.29
C TYR A 218 23.45 15.62 12.68
N TRP A 219 23.75 15.47 13.96
CA TRP A 219 24.73 14.52 14.46
C TRP A 219 24.15 13.64 15.57
N PHE A 220 24.52 12.37 15.53
CA PHE A 220 24.38 11.43 16.62
C PHE A 220 25.76 11.25 17.27
N LYS A 221 25.86 11.62 18.54
CA LYS A 221 27.05 11.42 19.37
C LYS A 221 26.82 10.23 20.28
N PHE A 222 27.67 9.22 20.18
CA PHE A 222 27.65 8.02 20.99
C PHE A 222 28.78 8.09 22.01
N TYR A 223 28.42 8.03 23.28
CA TYR A 223 29.38 8.03 24.36
C TYR A 223 30.08 6.67 24.44
N PRO A 224 31.33 6.59 24.90
CA PRO A 224 31.98 5.30 25.10
C PRO A 224 31.30 4.51 26.23
N GLU A 225 31.46 3.20 26.21
CA GLU A 225 31.12 2.36 27.35
C GLU A 225 31.82 2.85 28.63
N GLN A 226 31.11 2.80 29.75
CA GLN A 226 31.62 3.24 31.03
C GLN A 226 32.23 2.07 31.81
N PRO A 227 33.32 2.30 32.57
CA PRO A 227 33.84 1.30 33.49
C PRO A 227 32.76 0.80 34.45
N ALA A 228 32.88 -0.45 34.90
CA ALA A 228 31.92 -1.04 35.86
C ALA A 228 31.76 -0.13 37.10
N GLY A 229 30.51 0.18 37.45
CA GLY A 229 30.17 1.06 38.57
C GLY A 229 30.14 2.56 38.25
N VAL A 230 30.55 2.98 37.04
CA VAL A 230 30.43 4.36 36.57
C VAL A 230 29.13 4.52 35.79
N ALA A 231 28.30 5.47 36.21
CA ALA A 231 27.06 5.83 35.52
C ALA A 231 27.11 7.30 35.12
N LEU A 232 26.86 7.58 33.84
CA LEU A 232 26.71 8.95 33.35
C LEU A 232 25.34 9.48 33.75
N THR A 233 25.32 10.74 34.19
CA THR A 233 24.13 11.54 34.43
C THR A 233 23.77 12.37 33.20
N GLU A 234 22.59 13.00 33.19
CA GLU A 234 22.21 13.93 32.12
C GLU A 234 23.15 15.13 31.99
N ALA A 235 23.87 15.50 33.05
CA ALA A 235 24.84 16.59 33.03
C ALA A 235 26.12 16.20 32.26
N ASP A 236 26.49 14.92 32.29
CA ASP A 236 27.70 14.40 31.62
C ASP A 236 27.51 14.22 30.11
N LEU A 237 26.26 14.12 29.66
CA LEU A 237 25.88 13.98 28.27
C LEU A 237 25.69 15.37 27.64
N ASP A 238 26.53 15.79 26.70
CA ASP A 238 26.54 17.12 26.11
C ASP A 238 26.92 17.10 24.61
N ALA A 239 26.91 18.29 23.99
CA ALA A 239 27.27 18.50 22.60
C ALA A 239 28.75 18.86 22.36
N SER A 240 29.59 18.83 23.40
CA SER A 240 31.03 19.15 23.29
C SER A 240 31.79 18.01 22.62
N ASP A 241 33.04 18.24 22.20
CA ASP A 241 33.90 17.17 21.66
C ASP A 241 34.42 16.20 22.74
N LYS A 242 33.97 16.32 24.00
CA LYS A 242 34.30 15.40 25.09
C LYS A 242 33.21 14.34 25.31
N PRO A 243 33.58 13.11 25.70
CA PRO A 243 34.95 12.60 25.76
C PRO A 243 35.50 12.41 24.34
N THR A 244 36.83 12.49 24.19
CA THR A 244 37.51 12.51 22.88
C THR A 244 37.37 11.20 22.10
N ASN A 245 37.01 10.11 22.77
CA ASN A 245 36.74 8.80 22.18
C ASN A 245 35.24 8.56 21.90
N ALA A 246 34.39 9.59 22.02
CA ALA A 246 33.01 9.49 21.56
C ALA A 246 32.96 9.29 20.04
N VAL A 247 32.02 8.46 19.56
CA VAL A 247 31.80 8.24 18.13
C VAL A 247 30.76 9.24 17.63
N TRP A 248 31.06 9.91 16.52
CA TRP A 248 30.19 10.91 15.90
C TRP A 248 29.74 10.44 14.53
N ILE A 249 28.43 10.37 14.32
CA ILE A 249 27.84 9.91 13.06
C ILE A 249 26.85 10.95 12.56
N GLN A 250 27.10 11.45 11.35
CA GLN A 250 26.25 12.45 10.72
C GLN A 250 25.04 11.79 10.06
N VAL A 251 23.91 12.51 10.05
CA VAL A 251 22.79 12.17 9.16
C VAL A 251 23.22 12.40 7.72
N ALA A 252 23.26 11.32 6.94
CA ALA A 252 23.69 11.34 5.55
C ALA A 252 22.54 11.21 4.55
N ALA A 253 21.38 10.69 4.98
CA ALA A 253 20.16 10.62 4.18
C ALA A 253 18.92 10.56 5.07
N THR A 254 17.76 10.78 4.47
CA THR A 254 16.46 10.81 5.14
C THR A 254 15.44 9.95 4.41
N ILE A 255 14.50 9.37 5.18
CA ILE A 255 13.30 8.70 4.65
C ILE A 255 12.06 9.33 5.27
N GLY A 256 11.12 9.71 4.41
CA GLY A 256 9.87 10.35 4.79
C GLY A 256 10.05 11.81 5.23
N GLY A 257 8.92 12.44 5.54
CA GLY A 257 8.83 13.82 6.00
C GLY A 257 7.81 14.65 5.21
N GLU A 258 7.61 14.35 3.93
CA GLU A 258 6.84 15.19 3.00
C GLU A 258 5.30 15.00 3.05
N GLY A 259 4.73 14.58 4.18
CA GLY A 259 3.32 14.16 4.25
C GLY A 259 2.29 15.24 4.68
N ASN A 260 1.09 15.33 4.07
CA ASN A 260 -0.01 16.19 4.57
C ASN A 260 -1.49 15.74 4.35
N TRP A 261 -1.88 14.45 4.36
CA TRP A 261 -3.30 14.05 4.11
C TRP A 261 -4.00 13.20 5.18
N GLY A 262 -3.73 13.53 6.44
CA GLY A 262 -4.68 14.41 7.11
C GLY A 262 -4.08 15.82 7.09
N LYS A 263 -4.85 16.89 6.82
CA LYS A 263 -4.47 18.27 7.14
C LYS A 263 -3.77 18.22 8.50
N GLY A 264 -2.44 18.26 8.60
CA GLY A 264 -1.68 17.61 9.68
C GLY A 264 -2.05 18.16 11.05
N TYR A 265 -3.15 17.70 11.64
CA TYR A 265 -4.15 18.54 12.32
C TYR A 265 -3.68 20.00 12.61
N VAL A 266 -3.62 21.00 11.71
CA VAL A 266 -4.11 21.22 10.35
C VAL A 266 -3.04 21.97 9.54
N ASP A 267 -1.76 21.90 9.96
CA ASP A 267 -0.57 22.66 9.53
C ASP A 267 0.24 23.15 10.77
N PRO A 268 1.16 22.37 11.38
CA PRO A 268 1.84 22.80 12.60
C PRO A 268 3.35 23.16 12.45
N ALA A 269 3.95 23.48 11.31
CA ALA A 269 3.56 24.59 10.42
C ALA A 269 4.14 24.44 9.00
N HIS A 270 3.85 23.32 8.34
CA HIS A 270 4.01 23.20 6.88
C HIS A 270 2.94 24.03 6.13
N LYS A 271 3.09 25.38 6.17
CA LYS A 271 2.14 26.46 5.74
C LYS A 271 1.82 26.52 4.23
N GLN A 272 1.54 25.32 3.72
CA GLN A 272 0.99 24.82 2.48
C GLN A 272 1.55 25.47 1.20
N PRO A 273 2.17 24.67 0.32
CA PRO A 273 1.32 23.90 -0.56
C PRO A 273 1.82 22.46 -0.77
N ASP A 274 1.04 21.49 -0.30
CA ASP A 274 1.13 20.10 -0.75
C ASP A 274 -0.11 19.70 -1.52
N ARG A 275 0.10 19.31 -2.78
CA ARG A 275 -0.87 18.58 -3.60
C ARG A 275 -0.52 17.08 -3.77
N HIS A 276 0.35 16.63 -2.83
CA HIS A 276 0.45 15.35 -2.08
C HIS A 276 1.63 14.45 -2.46
N PRO A 277 2.67 14.32 -1.61
CA PRO A 277 3.57 13.17 -1.65
C PRO A 277 3.80 12.54 -0.25
N ASN A 278 2.99 11.57 0.21
CA ASN A 278 3.07 11.09 1.61
C ASN A 278 3.55 9.63 1.77
N PHE A 279 4.80 9.38 2.17
CA PHE A 279 5.09 8.09 2.81
C PHE A 279 5.00 8.17 4.34
N GLY A 280 3.73 8.07 4.79
CA GLY A 280 3.33 7.74 6.15
C GLY A 280 3.26 8.92 7.11
N GLU A 281 2.03 9.35 7.41
CA GLU A 281 1.65 10.59 8.13
C GLU A 281 2.71 11.02 9.18
N GLY A 282 3.50 12.03 8.78
CA GLY A 282 4.58 12.74 9.51
C GLY A 282 5.67 11.90 10.19
N LYS A 283 6.20 10.88 9.51
CA LYS A 283 7.41 10.17 9.93
C LYS A 283 8.68 10.76 9.32
N GLN A 284 9.72 10.90 10.13
CA GLN A 284 11.08 11.21 9.68
C GLN A 284 12.05 10.14 10.18
N ARG A 285 12.67 9.37 9.28
CA ARG A 285 13.84 8.55 9.63
C ARG A 285 15.11 9.21 9.12
N TRP A 286 16.19 8.94 9.83
CA TRP A 286 17.54 9.33 9.47
C TRP A 286 18.37 8.09 9.17
N MET A 287 19.33 8.27 8.28
CA MET A 287 20.23 7.23 7.83
C MET A 287 21.65 7.77 7.89
N CYS A 288 22.60 6.89 8.22
CA CYS A 288 24.02 7.16 8.08
C CYS A 288 24.62 6.26 6.99
N LYS A 289 25.78 6.64 6.46
CA LYS A 289 26.50 5.76 5.54
C LYS A 289 27.03 4.57 6.32
N VAL A 290 27.09 3.43 5.67
CA VAL A 290 27.69 2.21 6.24
C VAL A 290 29.16 2.45 6.64
N GLN A 291 29.88 3.28 5.88
CA GLN A 291 31.30 3.61 6.08
C GLN A 291 31.54 4.54 7.28
N ASP A 292 30.50 5.20 7.78
CA ASP A 292 30.62 6.13 8.91
C ASP A 292 30.50 5.40 10.27
N VAL A 293 30.23 4.08 10.27
CA VAL A 293 30.08 3.26 11.48
C VAL A 293 31.37 2.44 11.71
N PRO A 294 32.19 2.76 12.73
CA PRO A 294 33.49 2.10 12.94
C PRO A 294 33.44 0.57 13.05
N TYR A 295 32.48 0.06 13.81
CA TYR A 295 32.24 -1.38 13.96
C TYR A 295 32.02 -2.06 12.61
N LEU A 296 31.19 -1.49 11.73
CA LEU A 296 30.91 -2.08 10.43
C LEU A 296 32.13 -2.06 9.52
N VAL A 297 32.90 -0.98 9.52
CA VAL A 297 34.16 -0.89 8.76
C VAL A 297 35.13 -1.99 9.21
N LYS A 298 35.30 -2.16 10.53
CA LYS A 298 36.13 -3.22 11.11
C LYS A 298 35.61 -4.61 10.73
N TRP A 299 34.32 -4.87 10.97
CA TRP A 299 33.68 -6.14 10.69
C TRP A 299 33.81 -6.53 9.20
N MET A 300 33.59 -5.58 8.29
CA MET A 300 33.71 -5.82 6.85
C MET A 300 35.13 -6.20 6.45
N LYS A 301 36.14 -5.51 6.99
CA LYS A 301 37.55 -5.82 6.75
C LYS A 301 37.91 -7.23 7.23
N GLU A 302 37.51 -7.59 8.45
CA GLU A 302 37.78 -8.90 9.05
C GLU A 302 37.08 -10.04 8.30
N ASN A 303 35.93 -9.76 7.68
CA ASN A 303 35.12 -10.75 6.96
C ASN A 303 35.32 -10.73 5.44
N GLY A 304 36.28 -9.95 4.92
CA GLY A 304 36.60 -9.88 3.49
C GLY A 304 35.47 -9.28 2.64
N VAL A 305 34.68 -8.37 3.20
CA VAL A 305 33.60 -7.66 2.51
C VAL A 305 34.14 -6.30 2.05
N SER A 306 34.32 -6.11 0.73
CA SER A 306 34.67 -4.80 0.16
C SER A 306 33.43 -4.10 -0.39
N ARG A 307 33.34 -2.78 -0.16
CA ARG A 307 32.34 -1.89 -0.75
C ARG A 307 32.94 -0.91 -1.77
N GLU A 308 34.21 -1.08 -2.10
CA GLU A 308 34.91 -0.23 -3.07
C GLU A 308 34.26 -0.31 -4.45
N GLY A 309 34.06 0.84 -5.10
CA GLY A 309 33.44 0.95 -6.42
C GLY A 309 31.92 0.68 -6.46
N GLN A 310 31.29 0.37 -5.32
CA GLN A 310 29.83 0.16 -5.24
C GLN A 310 29.08 1.48 -5.05
N LYS A 311 27.77 1.47 -5.34
CA LYS A 311 26.90 2.58 -4.99
C LYS A 311 26.80 2.74 -3.47
N GLN A 312 26.51 3.96 -3.02
CA GLN A 312 26.34 4.25 -1.60
C GLN A 312 25.20 3.41 -1.02
N ASP A 313 25.49 2.77 0.12
CA ASP A 313 24.52 2.03 0.92
C ASP A 313 24.42 2.69 2.30
N TYR A 314 23.29 2.49 2.96
CA TYR A 314 22.95 3.23 4.16
C TYR A 314 22.45 2.30 5.24
N ILE A 315 22.66 2.67 6.50
CA ILE A 315 21.95 2.04 7.62
C ILE A 315 20.50 2.48 7.55
N CYS A 316 19.60 1.51 7.39
CA CYS A 316 18.19 1.78 7.13
C CYS A 316 17.42 2.23 8.38
N TYR A 317 17.87 1.80 9.56
CA TYR A 317 17.28 2.17 10.85
C TYR A 317 18.37 2.65 11.80
N MET A 318 18.60 3.96 11.85
CA MET A 318 19.26 4.59 12.99
C MET A 318 18.42 4.40 14.27
N PRO A 319 19.03 4.41 15.47
CA PRO A 319 18.35 3.97 16.68
C PRO A 319 17.24 4.90 17.16
N VAL A 320 17.17 6.12 16.62
CA VAL A 320 16.13 7.11 16.90
C VAL A 320 15.52 7.59 15.58
N PHE A 321 14.22 7.81 15.56
CA PHE A 321 13.47 8.40 14.45
C PHE A 321 12.34 9.29 14.99
N MET A 322 11.69 10.09 14.14
CA MET A 322 10.53 10.90 14.52
C MET A 322 9.24 10.37 13.93
N MET A 323 8.15 10.54 14.68
CA MET A 323 6.82 10.19 14.21
C MET A 323 5.79 11.24 14.64
N GLN A 324 4.92 11.61 13.70
CA GLN A 324 3.72 12.42 13.86
C GLN A 324 2.46 11.61 13.48
N ASP A 325 2.49 10.34 13.83
CA ASP A 325 1.30 9.50 13.75
C ASP A 325 0.56 9.67 15.09
N GLY A 326 -0.75 9.87 15.07
CA GLY A 326 -1.61 9.89 16.25
C GLY A 326 -2.02 11.24 16.83
N THR A 327 -2.50 11.19 18.07
CA THR A 327 -3.14 12.33 18.75
C THR A 327 -2.13 13.46 19.06
N PRO A 328 -2.41 14.72 18.69
CA PRO A 328 -1.50 15.83 18.95
C PRO A 328 -1.17 16.02 20.43
N GLU A 329 0.07 16.43 20.71
CA GLU A 329 0.50 16.83 22.05
C GLU A 329 -0.44 17.90 22.65
N GLY A 330 -0.82 17.72 23.92
CA GLY A 330 -1.75 18.62 24.61
C GLY A 330 -3.24 18.43 24.28
N SER A 331 -3.60 17.46 23.44
CA SER A 331 -5.01 17.10 23.24
C SER A 331 -5.68 16.70 24.55
N LYS A 332 -6.93 17.11 24.76
CA LYS A 332 -7.68 16.87 26.00
C LYS A 332 -7.89 15.38 26.31
N VAL A 333 -7.92 14.54 25.28
CA VAL A 333 -8.07 13.08 25.42
C VAL A 333 -6.82 12.41 25.98
N LEU A 334 -5.66 13.04 25.86
CA LEU A 334 -4.42 12.50 26.39
C LEU A 334 -4.38 12.71 27.91
N ALA A 335 -4.20 11.61 28.64
CA ALA A 335 -3.99 11.67 30.09
C ALA A 335 -2.65 12.37 30.42
N LYS A 336 -2.54 12.90 31.64
CA LYS A 336 -1.29 13.51 32.12
C LYS A 336 -0.15 12.48 32.06
N GLY A 337 0.85 12.74 31.23
CA GLY A 337 2.00 11.84 31.00
C GLY A 337 1.88 10.92 29.78
N GLN A 338 0.73 10.88 29.10
CA GLN A 338 0.64 10.27 27.77
C GLN A 338 1.32 11.19 26.73
N VAL A 339 2.02 10.58 25.78
CA VAL A 339 2.82 11.32 24.81
C VAL A 339 2.08 11.47 23.49
N GLY A 340 2.00 12.70 23.00
CA GLY A 340 1.39 13.05 21.71
C GLY A 340 2.43 13.25 20.60
N ALA A 341 1.95 13.49 19.37
CA ALA A 341 2.76 13.70 18.17
C ALA A 341 3.04 15.19 17.86
N PRO A 342 4.17 15.56 17.20
CA PRO A 342 5.32 14.72 16.80
C PRO A 342 6.42 14.58 17.87
N MET A 343 7.02 13.39 17.97
CA MET A 343 8.05 13.07 18.98
C MET A 343 9.09 12.06 18.49
N PHE A 344 10.23 11.97 19.19
CA PHE A 344 11.27 10.98 18.93
C PHE A 344 10.89 9.60 19.50
N TRP A 345 11.16 8.56 18.72
CA TRP A 345 10.93 7.15 19.03
C TRP A 345 12.20 6.34 18.78
N GLN A 346 12.35 5.22 19.50
CA GLN A 346 13.47 4.30 19.30
C GLN A 346 13.13 3.19 18.28
N LYS A 347 14.13 2.72 17.53
CA LYS A 347 14.01 1.54 16.65
C LYS A 347 15.25 0.66 16.78
N SER A 348 15.06 -0.58 17.22
CA SER A 348 16.12 -1.60 17.34
C SER A 348 17.39 -1.08 18.05
N PRO A 349 17.27 -0.49 19.25
CA PRO A 349 18.38 0.22 19.89
C PRO A 349 19.61 -0.66 20.13
N ASP A 350 19.43 -1.96 20.34
CA ASP A 350 20.47 -2.97 20.59
C ASP A 350 20.99 -3.68 19.32
N HIS A 351 20.48 -3.33 18.13
CA HIS A 351 20.78 -4.01 16.86
C HIS A 351 20.66 -3.05 15.66
N TRP A 352 21.19 -1.84 15.79
CA TRP A 352 21.07 -0.81 14.76
C TRP A 352 22.31 -0.73 13.86
N CYS A 353 23.50 -1.12 14.32
CA CYS A 353 24.74 -1.01 13.56
C CYS A 353 25.27 -2.37 13.08
N THR A 354 24.39 -3.32 12.81
CA THR A 354 24.75 -4.66 12.30
C THR A 354 24.83 -4.71 10.77
N PRO A 355 25.64 -5.65 10.19
CA PRO A 355 25.86 -5.73 8.74
C PRO A 355 24.61 -6.12 7.94
N ASP A 356 23.54 -6.55 8.60
CA ASP A 356 22.27 -6.92 7.99
C ASP A 356 21.20 -5.80 8.12
N ASN A 357 21.55 -4.65 8.71
CA ASN A 357 20.67 -3.48 8.85
C ASN A 357 20.82 -2.44 7.71
N THR A 358 21.00 -2.88 6.47
CA THR A 358 21.25 -1.99 5.32
C THR A 358 20.00 -1.69 4.48
N LEU A 359 19.97 -0.52 3.83
CA LEU A 359 18.96 -0.15 2.84
C LEU A 359 18.88 -1.19 1.72
N SER A 360 20.05 -1.62 1.24
CA SER A 360 20.20 -2.64 0.19
C SER A 360 19.48 -3.96 0.49
N ARG A 361 19.40 -4.34 1.77
CA ARG A 361 18.74 -5.58 2.20
C ARG A 361 17.27 -5.35 2.53
N ASN A 362 16.97 -4.32 3.30
CA ASN A 362 15.67 -4.22 3.98
C ASN A 362 14.63 -3.38 3.21
N CYS A 363 15.06 -2.47 2.34
CA CYS A 363 14.18 -1.47 1.73
C CYS A 363 14.26 -1.45 0.20
N ALA A 364 15.44 -1.74 -0.35
CA ALA A 364 15.77 -1.63 -1.76
C ALA A 364 14.77 -2.28 -2.70
N GLY A 365 14.34 -3.50 -2.38
CA GLY A 365 13.45 -4.24 -3.25
C GLY A 365 12.05 -3.65 -3.35
N CYS A 366 11.66 -2.63 -2.58
CA CYS A 366 10.44 -1.87 -2.81
C CYS A 366 10.72 -0.43 -3.23
N HIS A 367 11.86 0.14 -2.81
CA HIS A 367 12.14 1.57 -2.89
C HIS A 367 13.33 1.94 -3.79
N VAL A 368 13.82 1.02 -4.61
CA VAL A 368 14.93 1.26 -5.55
C VAL A 368 14.62 0.54 -6.87
N THR A 369 14.99 1.16 -8.00
CA THR A 369 14.80 0.60 -9.33
C THR A 369 16.09 -0.01 -9.87
N GLY A 370 15.96 -1.17 -10.53
CA GLY A 370 17.07 -1.85 -11.20
C GLY A 370 18.11 -2.41 -10.24
N VAL A 371 17.64 -2.90 -9.09
CA VAL A 371 18.49 -3.41 -8.02
C VAL A 371 19.22 -4.68 -8.45
N LYS A 372 20.50 -4.76 -8.10
CA LYS A 372 21.31 -5.98 -8.18
C LYS A 372 22.06 -6.18 -6.86
N ILE A 373 21.89 -7.36 -6.28
CA ILE A 373 22.55 -7.74 -5.02
C ILE A 373 23.31 -9.05 -5.14
N THR A 374 24.44 -9.13 -4.45
CA THR A 374 25.10 -10.39 -4.09
C THR A 374 25.10 -10.50 -2.59
N THR A 375 24.72 -11.66 -2.06
CA THR A 375 24.65 -11.90 -0.62
C THR A 375 25.51 -13.07 -0.18
N LYS A 376 25.97 -13.05 1.08
CA LYS A 376 26.71 -14.12 1.72
C LYS A 376 26.24 -14.34 3.16
N ASP A 377 26.28 -15.58 3.61
CA ASP A 377 26.01 -15.96 5.00
C ASP A 377 27.31 -15.93 5.82
N PHE A 378 27.22 -15.43 7.05
CA PHE A 378 28.30 -15.31 8.03
C PHE A 378 27.84 -15.98 9.34
N LEU A 379 27.99 -17.31 9.43
CA LEU A 379 27.42 -18.13 10.51
C LEU A 379 28.46 -18.73 11.46
N ASN A 380 29.74 -18.44 11.23
CA ASN A 380 30.86 -19.07 11.95
C ASN A 380 31.22 -18.33 13.26
N ASP A 381 30.43 -17.33 13.67
CA ASP A 381 30.68 -16.61 14.93
C ASP A 381 30.28 -17.47 16.15
N PRO A 382 31.12 -17.58 17.19
CA PRO A 382 30.77 -18.30 18.42
C PRO A 382 29.61 -17.65 19.18
N ASN A 383 29.42 -16.33 19.06
CA ASN A 383 28.27 -15.62 19.61
C ASN A 383 27.08 -15.75 18.65
N PRO A 384 25.97 -16.40 19.06
CA PRO A 384 24.77 -16.51 18.24
C PRO A 384 24.18 -15.16 17.81
N ALA A 385 24.37 -14.11 18.61
CA ALA A 385 23.89 -12.77 18.30
C ALA A 385 24.64 -12.11 17.13
N HIS A 386 25.80 -12.63 16.74
CA HIS A 386 26.64 -12.11 15.65
C HIS A 386 26.61 -13.00 14.40
N LYS A 387 25.64 -13.92 14.31
CA LYS A 387 25.42 -14.75 13.12
C LYS A 387 24.48 -14.05 12.17
N TYR A 388 24.98 -13.70 10.99
CA TYR A 388 24.20 -12.96 9.99
C TYR A 388 23.94 -13.80 8.75
N LYS A 389 22.68 -13.83 8.31
CA LYS A 389 22.29 -14.46 7.04
C LYS A 389 22.08 -13.42 5.97
N SER A 390 22.57 -13.75 4.78
CA SER A 390 22.32 -13.01 3.54
C SER A 390 22.69 -11.53 3.67
N VAL A 391 23.85 -11.28 4.26
CA VAL A 391 24.47 -9.95 4.27
C VAL A 391 24.76 -9.57 2.83
N VAL A 392 24.37 -8.36 2.44
CA VAL A 392 24.66 -7.83 1.10
C VAL A 392 26.16 -7.49 1.03
N VAL A 393 26.87 -8.17 0.14
CA VAL A 393 28.31 -7.98 -0.08
C VAL A 393 28.63 -7.26 -1.38
N ALA A 394 27.68 -7.24 -2.32
CA ALA A 394 27.72 -6.37 -3.50
C ALA A 394 26.35 -5.75 -3.76
N TRP A 395 26.33 -4.46 -4.08
CA TRP A 395 25.13 -3.64 -4.24
C TRP A 395 25.28 -2.70 -5.45
N ASP A 396 24.31 -2.74 -6.36
CA ASP A 396 24.17 -1.81 -7.47
C ASP A 396 22.69 -1.51 -7.76
N TYR A 397 22.41 -0.36 -8.35
CA TYR A 397 21.07 0.05 -8.77
C TYR A 397 21.11 1.10 -9.89
N LYS A 398 19.99 1.29 -10.57
CA LYS A 398 19.87 2.33 -11.62
C LYS A 398 19.36 3.66 -11.07
N ASP A 399 18.25 3.63 -10.35
CA ASP A 399 17.72 4.80 -9.67
C ASP A 399 17.48 4.49 -8.19
N LEU A 400 17.93 5.41 -7.33
CA LEU A 400 17.46 5.47 -5.96
C LEU A 400 16.01 5.98 -6.03
N ASN A 401 15.06 5.32 -5.36
CA ASN A 401 13.59 5.51 -5.48
C ASN A 401 12.94 4.73 -6.64
N ILE A 402 11.60 4.73 -6.68
CA ILE A 402 10.82 4.03 -7.69
C ILE A 402 10.73 4.91 -8.94
N SER A 403 11.16 4.36 -10.08
CA SER A 403 11.11 4.97 -11.40
C SER A 403 10.36 4.06 -12.38
N CYS A 404 10.26 4.47 -13.65
CA CYS A 404 9.43 3.84 -14.68
C CYS A 404 9.56 2.31 -14.71
N GLU A 405 10.80 1.83 -14.70
CA GLU A 405 11.13 0.41 -14.90
C GLU A 405 10.78 -0.48 -13.71
N ARG A 406 10.37 0.09 -12.56
CA ARG A 406 9.84 -0.69 -11.44
C ARG A 406 8.47 -1.30 -11.75
N CYS A 407 7.67 -0.61 -12.57
CA CYS A 407 6.35 -1.06 -13.02
C CYS A 407 6.38 -1.59 -14.45
N HIS A 408 7.23 -0.99 -15.30
CA HIS A 408 7.35 -1.33 -16.72
C HIS A 408 8.42 -2.39 -17.01
N GLY A 409 9.16 -2.83 -15.99
CA GLY A 409 10.27 -3.78 -16.12
C GLY A 409 11.50 -3.19 -16.83
N PRO A 410 12.55 -3.99 -17.04
CA PRO A 410 13.78 -3.57 -17.73
C PRO A 410 13.50 -3.04 -19.14
N GLY A 411 13.91 -1.80 -19.43
CA GLY A 411 13.52 -1.07 -20.63
C GLY A 411 14.59 -0.92 -21.71
N SER A 412 15.78 -1.53 -21.58
CA SER A 412 16.92 -1.26 -22.48
C SER A 412 16.63 -1.50 -23.97
N GLU A 413 15.86 -2.54 -24.30
CA GLU A 413 15.50 -2.86 -25.68
C GLU A 413 14.50 -1.85 -26.26
N HIS A 414 13.53 -1.44 -25.44
CA HIS A 414 12.59 -0.38 -25.80
C HIS A 414 13.30 0.96 -25.95
N ALA A 415 14.17 1.35 -25.02
CA ALA A 415 14.92 2.60 -25.09
C ALA A 415 15.81 2.66 -26.35
N ALA A 416 16.36 1.53 -26.80
CA ALA A 416 17.19 1.47 -28.00
C ALA A 416 16.39 1.50 -29.31
N SER A 417 15.14 1.04 -29.32
CA SER A 417 14.35 0.83 -30.55
C SER A 417 13.07 1.65 -30.66
N SER A 418 12.63 2.28 -29.57
CA SER A 418 11.30 2.88 -29.38
C SER A 418 10.12 1.91 -29.58
N ASP A 419 10.37 0.60 -29.71
CA ASP A 419 9.34 -0.42 -29.91
C ASP A 419 8.59 -0.69 -28.59
N LYS A 420 7.28 -0.45 -28.57
CA LYS A 420 6.44 -0.64 -27.37
C LYS A 420 6.30 -2.12 -27.00
N ALA A 421 6.49 -3.05 -27.94
CA ALA A 421 6.45 -4.48 -27.67
C ALA A 421 7.67 -4.98 -26.87
N LYS A 422 8.70 -4.14 -26.66
CA LYS A 422 9.90 -4.45 -25.88
C LYS A 422 9.85 -4.00 -24.42
N ILE A 423 8.70 -3.49 -23.96
CA ILE A 423 8.49 -3.05 -22.59
C ILE A 423 7.11 -3.49 -22.08
N ILE A 424 6.96 -3.61 -20.77
CA ILE A 424 5.68 -3.99 -20.15
C ILE A 424 4.75 -2.78 -20.18
N ALA A 425 3.50 -2.99 -20.55
CA ALA A 425 2.42 -2.02 -20.51
C ALA A 425 1.36 -2.48 -19.50
N PRO A 426 1.42 -2.00 -18.23
CA PRO A 426 0.58 -2.50 -17.13
C PRO A 426 -0.92 -2.51 -17.40
N GLN A 427 -1.44 -1.57 -18.19
CA GLN A 427 -2.85 -1.47 -18.55
C GLN A 427 -3.35 -2.62 -19.45
N HIS A 428 -2.44 -3.40 -20.03
CA HIS A 428 -2.73 -4.55 -20.90
C HIS A 428 -2.40 -5.89 -20.24
N LEU A 429 -2.02 -5.88 -18.96
CA LEU A 429 -1.85 -7.09 -18.17
C LEU A 429 -3.20 -7.70 -17.78
N THR A 430 -3.19 -8.98 -17.41
CA THR A 430 -4.32 -9.57 -16.69
C THR A 430 -4.62 -8.80 -15.40
N ALA A 431 -5.85 -8.83 -14.89
CA ALA A 431 -6.20 -8.15 -13.63
C ALA A 431 -5.31 -8.62 -12.47
N LYS A 432 -4.96 -9.91 -12.44
CA LYS A 432 -4.01 -10.46 -11.47
C LYS A 432 -2.64 -9.78 -11.60
N ALA A 433 -2.02 -9.83 -12.78
CA ALA A 433 -0.69 -9.27 -12.99
C ALA A 433 -0.66 -7.74 -12.82
N GLY A 434 -1.71 -7.03 -13.27
CA GLY A 434 -1.86 -5.59 -13.10
C GLY A 434 -1.97 -5.18 -11.63
N ASN A 435 -2.67 -5.97 -10.79
CA ASN A 435 -2.71 -5.77 -9.35
C ASN A 435 -1.38 -6.12 -8.66
N GLU A 436 -0.70 -7.17 -9.12
CA GLU A 436 0.61 -7.58 -8.59
C GLU A 436 1.73 -6.57 -8.89
N THR A 437 1.59 -5.76 -9.96
CA THR A 437 2.44 -4.57 -10.20
C THR A 437 2.49 -3.65 -8.98
N CYS A 438 1.39 -3.49 -8.26
CA CYS A 438 1.32 -2.71 -7.02
C CYS A 438 1.63 -3.59 -5.81
N GLY A 439 1.15 -4.84 -5.83
CA GLY A 439 1.31 -5.84 -4.77
C GLY A 439 2.75 -6.16 -4.39
N GLN A 440 3.72 -5.97 -5.29
CA GLN A 440 5.15 -6.13 -4.97
C GLN A 440 5.63 -5.25 -3.80
N CYS A 441 4.90 -4.18 -3.48
CA CYS A 441 5.12 -3.33 -2.31
C CYS A 441 3.86 -3.17 -1.43
N HIS A 442 2.66 -3.24 -2.02
CA HIS A 442 1.36 -3.00 -1.38
C HIS A 442 0.51 -4.28 -1.22
N GLY A 443 1.14 -5.45 -1.20
CA GLY A 443 0.48 -6.72 -0.94
C GLY A 443 1.04 -7.46 0.27
N ASN A 444 1.92 -6.81 1.05
CA ASN A 444 2.57 -7.42 2.17
C ASN A 444 3.20 -6.39 3.14
N HIS A 445 2.88 -6.50 4.44
CA HIS A 445 3.46 -5.60 5.45
C HIS A 445 4.79 -6.10 6.01
N ASP A 446 4.86 -7.37 6.44
CA ASP A 446 6.07 -8.05 6.92
C ASP A 446 6.44 -9.20 5.98
N GLY A 447 6.44 -8.89 4.69
CA GLY A 447 6.75 -9.88 3.67
C GLY A 447 8.11 -10.47 3.91
N ARG A 448 8.24 -11.77 3.70
CA ARG A 448 9.52 -12.44 3.84
C ARG A 448 9.80 -13.17 2.56
N SER A 449 10.99 -13.00 2.00
CA SER A 449 11.41 -13.73 0.82
C SER A 449 11.23 -15.24 1.02
N GLN A 450 10.84 -15.91 -0.07
CA GLN A 450 10.82 -17.37 -0.13
C GLN A 450 12.24 -17.93 -0.03
N ARG A 451 13.20 -17.30 -0.73
CA ARG A 451 14.62 -17.68 -0.71
C ARG A 451 15.52 -16.46 -0.67
N PRO A 452 16.41 -16.36 0.33
CA PRO A 452 16.44 -17.18 1.54
C PRO A 452 15.17 -16.96 2.36
N ALA A 453 14.62 -18.03 2.92
CA ALA A 453 13.36 -17.97 3.64
C ALA A 453 13.47 -17.01 4.82
N GLY A 454 12.53 -16.06 4.93
CA GLY A 454 12.43 -15.23 6.12
C GLY A 454 13.26 -13.95 6.14
N VAL A 455 14.03 -13.65 5.08
CA VAL A 455 15.12 -12.67 5.14
C VAL A 455 14.76 -11.31 4.55
N PHE A 456 14.38 -11.26 3.27
CA PHE A 456 14.13 -9.98 2.61
C PHE A 456 12.69 -9.58 2.82
N LYS A 457 12.50 -8.34 3.29
CA LYS A 457 11.19 -7.69 3.33
C LYS A 457 10.49 -7.57 1.96
N PRO A 458 11.20 -7.13 0.90
CA PRO A 458 10.60 -6.96 -0.42
C PRO A 458 10.41 -8.27 -1.19
N ALA A 459 9.69 -8.20 -2.31
CA ALA A 459 9.47 -9.32 -3.24
C ALA A 459 10.79 -9.78 -3.92
N PHE A 460 11.53 -10.66 -3.25
CA PHE A 460 12.79 -11.24 -3.69
C PHE A 460 12.79 -12.77 -3.57
N ASP A 461 13.33 -13.45 -4.58
CA ASP A 461 13.62 -14.88 -4.54
C ASP A 461 14.96 -15.15 -5.23
N GLY A 462 15.92 -15.66 -4.45
CA GLY A 462 17.27 -16.01 -4.91
C GLY A 462 17.32 -17.05 -6.04
N ALA A 463 16.27 -17.83 -6.27
CA ALA A 463 16.16 -18.73 -7.43
C ALA A 463 16.09 -17.97 -8.77
N TYR A 464 15.73 -16.68 -8.73
CA TYR A 464 15.56 -15.82 -9.90
C TYR A 464 16.72 -14.83 -10.09
N LYS A 465 17.80 -14.92 -9.29
CA LYS A 465 18.93 -13.96 -9.30
C LYS A 465 19.60 -13.81 -10.67
N ASP A 466 19.63 -14.89 -11.46
CA ASP A 466 20.25 -14.94 -12.79
C ASP A 466 19.22 -14.79 -13.93
N THR A 467 18.02 -14.30 -13.61
CA THR A 467 16.91 -14.09 -14.55
C THR A 467 16.54 -12.61 -14.68
N LEU A 468 15.57 -12.29 -15.53
CA LEU A 468 15.05 -10.94 -15.70
C LEU A 468 14.64 -10.38 -14.33
N GLY A 469 15.16 -9.20 -13.96
CA GLY A 469 14.89 -8.57 -12.67
C GLY A 469 15.88 -8.90 -11.55
N HIS A 470 16.89 -9.74 -11.79
CA HIS A 470 17.99 -10.01 -10.85
C HIS A 470 17.54 -10.52 -9.47
N GLY A 471 16.54 -11.40 -9.44
CA GLY A 471 15.97 -11.96 -8.22
C GLY A 471 14.79 -11.16 -7.65
N PHE A 472 14.51 -9.96 -8.18
CA PHE A 472 13.33 -9.18 -7.84
C PHE A 472 12.18 -9.47 -8.79
N PHE A 473 10.96 -9.31 -8.27
CA PHE A 473 9.72 -9.48 -9.03
C PHE A 473 9.64 -8.55 -10.25
N VAL A 474 9.14 -9.08 -11.38
CA VAL A 474 8.88 -8.35 -12.63
C VAL A 474 7.42 -8.57 -13.01
N PRO A 475 6.60 -7.50 -13.11
CA PRO A 475 5.16 -7.61 -13.34
C PRO A 475 4.78 -8.42 -14.59
N GLY A 476 3.78 -9.29 -14.48
CA GLY A 476 3.29 -10.13 -15.58
C GLY A 476 4.24 -11.22 -16.06
N VAL A 477 5.53 -11.14 -15.76
CA VAL A 477 6.53 -12.18 -16.07
C VAL A 477 6.53 -13.26 -14.99
N TYR A 478 6.38 -12.87 -13.73
CA TYR A 478 6.35 -13.79 -12.60
C TYR A 478 5.03 -13.71 -11.82
N ASP A 479 4.78 -14.72 -11.00
CA ASP A 479 3.71 -14.72 -10.00
C ASP A 479 4.26 -14.17 -8.68
N LEU A 480 3.60 -13.14 -8.13
CA LEU A 480 4.03 -12.51 -6.89
C LEU A 480 4.06 -13.50 -5.70
N ALA A 481 3.18 -14.50 -5.71
CA ALA A 481 3.13 -15.52 -4.66
C ALA A 481 4.43 -16.32 -4.51
N THR A 482 5.27 -16.36 -5.55
CA THR A 482 6.58 -17.04 -5.51
C THR A 482 7.61 -16.24 -4.70
N PHE A 483 7.45 -14.92 -4.58
CA PHE A 483 8.44 -14.02 -4.00
C PHE A 483 8.20 -13.75 -2.51
N PHE A 484 7.06 -14.18 -1.96
CA PHE A 484 6.71 -14.03 -0.55
C PHE A 484 6.35 -15.37 0.09
N ALA A 485 7.04 -15.71 1.16
CA ALA A 485 6.67 -16.81 2.03
C ALA A 485 5.30 -16.53 2.68
N SER A 486 4.41 -17.52 2.66
CA SER A 486 3.06 -17.42 3.23
C SER A 486 2.25 -16.22 2.71
N TYR A 487 2.42 -15.87 1.43
CA TYR A 487 1.69 -14.79 0.77
C TYR A 487 0.18 -14.92 0.98
N GLU A 488 -0.48 -13.78 1.27
CA GLU A 488 -1.94 -13.65 1.52
C GLU A 488 -2.51 -14.39 2.73
N GLN A 489 -1.72 -15.20 3.43
CA GLN A 489 -2.18 -15.85 4.66
C GLN A 489 -2.26 -14.82 5.80
N PRO A 490 -3.36 -14.80 6.57
CA PRO A 490 -3.51 -13.90 7.71
C PRO A 490 -2.58 -14.31 8.86
N THR A 491 -2.16 -13.34 9.66
CA THR A 491 -1.47 -13.61 10.93
C THR A 491 -2.45 -14.11 11.98
N THR A 492 -2.09 -15.19 12.69
CA THR A 492 -2.97 -15.82 13.71
C THR A 492 -2.56 -15.52 15.15
N GLY A 493 -1.48 -14.77 15.37
CA GLY A 493 -1.04 -14.28 16.68
C GLY A 493 -0.53 -12.84 16.63
N LEU A 494 -0.47 -12.17 17.78
CA LEU A 494 0.11 -10.82 17.94
C LEU A 494 1.56 -10.94 18.48
N ASN A 495 2.43 -10.00 18.08
CA ASN A 495 3.84 -9.83 18.51
C ASN A 495 4.12 -10.26 19.98
N PRO A 496 5.24 -10.95 20.31
CA PRO A 496 6.40 -11.27 19.48
C PRO A 496 6.29 -12.54 18.63
N ASP A 497 5.35 -13.42 18.94
CA ASP A 497 5.24 -14.75 18.34
C ASP A 497 4.27 -14.76 17.16
N TRP A 498 4.54 -13.95 16.14
CA TRP A 498 3.76 -13.96 14.89
C TRP A 498 3.78 -15.37 14.30
N LYS A 499 2.67 -16.09 14.48
CA LYS A 499 2.43 -17.39 13.84
C LYS A 499 1.62 -17.15 12.58
N GLU A 500 2.18 -17.65 11.48
CA GLU A 500 1.60 -17.72 10.13
C GLU A 500 1.44 -16.36 9.42
N GLY A 501 1.67 -16.37 8.10
CA GLY A 501 1.18 -15.35 7.17
C GLY A 501 1.88 -14.00 7.09
N ALA A 502 1.74 -13.37 5.92
CA ALA A 502 2.33 -12.08 5.61
C ALA A 502 1.26 -10.93 5.62
N PHE A 503 -0.01 -11.30 5.76
CA PHE A 503 -1.13 -10.38 5.90
C PHE A 503 -1.43 -10.13 7.39
N HIS A 504 -0.92 -9.02 7.93
CA HIS A 504 -1.16 -8.58 9.30
C HIS A 504 -2.60 -8.02 9.44
N ALA A 505 -3.53 -8.93 9.71
CA ALA A 505 -4.95 -8.65 9.77
C ALA A 505 -5.46 -8.37 11.19
N TRP A 506 -6.62 -7.72 11.28
CA TRP A 506 -7.49 -7.80 12.45
C TRP A 506 -8.04 -9.23 12.62
N PRO A 507 -8.61 -9.59 13.78
CA PRO A 507 -9.08 -10.96 14.05
C PRO A 507 -10.13 -11.51 13.08
N ASP A 508 -10.78 -10.66 12.29
CA ASP A 508 -11.69 -11.08 11.22
C ASP A 508 -11.00 -11.65 9.98
N GLN A 509 -9.66 -11.52 9.89
CA GLN A 509 -8.83 -11.97 8.77
C GLN A 509 -9.19 -11.33 7.42
N ILE A 510 -9.97 -10.25 7.44
CA ILE A 510 -10.45 -9.51 6.28
C ILE A 510 -9.76 -8.16 6.19
N HIS A 511 -9.66 -7.47 7.33
CA HIS A 511 -9.21 -6.10 7.42
C HIS A 511 -7.74 -5.99 7.83
N ALA A 512 -7.00 -5.10 7.18
CA ALA A 512 -5.59 -4.83 7.48
C ALA A 512 -5.43 -4.07 8.81
N ARG A 513 -4.48 -4.49 9.65
CA ARG A 513 -4.06 -3.73 10.84
C ARG A 513 -2.87 -2.81 10.56
N SER A 514 -2.10 -3.06 9.51
CA SER A 514 -0.92 -2.27 9.13
C SER A 514 -0.95 -1.77 7.67
N HIS A 515 -0.02 -0.88 7.28
CA HIS A 515 0.15 -0.41 5.90
C HIS A 515 0.64 -1.50 4.94
N SER A 516 0.64 -1.22 3.62
CA SER A 516 1.20 -2.09 2.57
C SER A 516 0.42 -3.40 2.35
N MET A 517 -0.87 -3.42 2.68
CA MET A 517 -1.73 -4.61 2.53
C MET A 517 -2.97 -4.36 1.69
N GLU A 518 -2.95 -3.28 0.90
CA GLU A 518 -4.09 -2.82 0.11
C GLU A 518 -4.50 -3.86 -0.95
N LEU A 519 -3.55 -4.60 -1.52
CA LEU A 519 -3.88 -5.72 -2.43
C LEU A 519 -4.57 -6.87 -1.69
N SER A 520 -4.11 -7.21 -0.49
CA SER A 520 -4.70 -8.30 0.30
C SER A 520 -6.14 -7.97 0.70
N GLU A 521 -6.41 -6.73 1.12
CA GLU A 521 -7.77 -6.25 1.37
C GLU A 521 -8.60 -6.19 0.09
N LEU A 522 -8.06 -5.64 -1.01
CA LEU A 522 -8.76 -5.55 -2.29
C LEU A 522 -9.22 -6.94 -2.73
N ARG A 523 -8.37 -7.97 -2.64
CA ARG A 523 -8.71 -9.38 -2.96
C ARG A 523 -9.91 -9.92 -2.18
N ARG A 524 -10.20 -9.37 -1.01
CA ARG A 524 -11.34 -9.73 -0.14
C ARG A 524 -12.58 -8.85 -0.41
N SER A 525 -12.45 -7.80 -1.20
CA SER A 525 -13.55 -6.92 -1.58
C SER A 525 -14.38 -7.46 -2.74
N ALA A 526 -15.62 -7.00 -2.84
CA ALA A 526 -16.46 -7.21 -4.03
C ALA A 526 -15.88 -6.54 -5.29
N HIS A 527 -15.01 -5.53 -5.15
CA HIS A 527 -14.44 -4.80 -6.28
C HIS A 527 -13.43 -5.64 -7.07
N PHE A 528 -12.68 -6.53 -6.41
CA PHE A 528 -11.69 -7.38 -7.07
C PHE A 528 -12.31 -8.39 -8.03
N ASN A 529 -13.44 -9.00 -7.66
CA ASN A 529 -14.11 -10.03 -8.45
C ASN A 529 -15.61 -9.76 -8.60
N ASN A 530 -15.97 -8.68 -9.31
CA ASN A 530 -17.37 -8.42 -9.66
C ASN A 530 -17.70 -8.92 -11.08
N ARG A 531 -18.98 -9.20 -11.31
CA ARG A 531 -19.49 -9.82 -12.55
C ARG A 531 -19.39 -8.94 -13.80
N THR A 532 -19.09 -7.65 -13.65
CA THR A 532 -19.13 -6.69 -14.77
C THR A 532 -17.76 -6.11 -15.13
N GLN A 533 -16.85 -6.06 -14.17
CA GLN A 533 -15.53 -5.48 -14.32
C GLN A 533 -14.56 -6.10 -13.33
N ARG A 534 -13.35 -6.41 -13.75
CA ARG A 534 -12.24 -6.77 -12.86
C ARG A 534 -11.45 -5.51 -12.59
N LEU A 535 -11.51 -5.05 -11.34
CA LEU A 535 -10.85 -3.81 -10.98
C LEU A 535 -9.39 -4.08 -10.62
N THR A 536 -8.55 -3.18 -11.10
CA THR A 536 -7.14 -3.09 -10.74
C THR A 536 -6.90 -1.84 -9.91
N CYS A 537 -5.75 -1.73 -9.25
CA CYS A 537 -5.36 -0.51 -8.53
C CYS A 537 -5.50 0.74 -9.42
N PHE A 538 -5.02 0.67 -10.67
CA PHE A 538 -5.10 1.77 -11.64
C PHE A 538 -6.48 1.98 -12.28
N SER A 539 -7.49 1.18 -11.90
CA SER A 539 -8.89 1.52 -12.20
C SER A 539 -9.38 2.70 -11.34
N CYS A 540 -8.72 2.94 -10.20
CA CYS A 540 -9.04 3.99 -9.25
C CYS A 540 -7.89 4.99 -9.04
N HIS A 541 -6.63 4.58 -9.19
CA HIS A 541 -5.45 5.41 -8.91
C HIS A 541 -4.67 5.77 -10.19
N ASP A 542 -4.02 6.93 -10.20
CA ASP A 542 -2.92 7.21 -11.12
C ASP A 542 -1.58 6.97 -10.43
N ALA A 543 -0.74 6.10 -11.00
CA ALA A 543 0.59 5.83 -10.46
C ALA A 543 1.63 6.90 -10.84
N HIS A 544 1.33 7.73 -11.84
CA HIS A 544 2.25 8.74 -12.38
C HIS A 544 2.02 10.13 -11.80
N SER A 545 0.88 10.37 -11.17
CA SER A 545 0.51 11.69 -10.63
C SER A 545 -0.17 11.55 -9.28
N MET A 546 -0.02 12.59 -8.48
CA MET A 546 -0.71 12.75 -7.21
C MET A 546 -2.03 13.50 -7.34
N ASP A 547 -2.41 13.86 -8.58
CA ASP A 547 -3.68 14.48 -8.88
C ASP A 547 -4.89 13.57 -8.57
N GLY A 548 -4.73 12.37 -8.04
CA GLY A 548 -5.80 11.61 -7.39
C GLY A 548 -6.29 10.40 -8.19
N GLY A 549 -7.54 10.41 -8.66
CA GLY A 549 -8.16 9.29 -9.37
C GLY A 549 -7.41 8.87 -10.64
N PRO A 550 -7.87 7.88 -11.40
CA PRO A 550 -7.12 7.36 -12.54
C PRO A 550 -6.99 8.43 -13.63
N ALA A 551 -5.92 8.32 -14.44
CA ALA A 551 -5.64 9.26 -15.53
C ALA A 551 -6.83 9.49 -16.47
N SER A 552 -7.63 8.44 -16.69
CA SER A 552 -8.92 8.49 -17.39
C SER A 552 -9.86 7.46 -16.79
N LEU A 553 -11.07 7.89 -16.45
CA LEU A 553 -12.18 7.01 -16.11
C LEU A 553 -13.35 7.31 -17.03
N LYS A 554 -13.85 6.31 -17.75
CA LYS A 554 -14.91 6.52 -18.76
C LYS A 554 -16.24 5.90 -18.35
N ALA A 555 -17.32 6.68 -18.44
CA ALA A 555 -18.69 6.21 -18.21
C ALA A 555 -19.71 7.03 -19.01
N GLY A 556 -20.65 6.38 -19.69
CA GLY A 556 -21.76 7.07 -20.39
C GLY A 556 -21.33 8.07 -21.48
N GLY A 557 -20.19 7.82 -22.14
CA GLY A 557 -19.58 8.75 -23.10
C GLY A 557 -18.76 9.88 -22.46
N TYR A 558 -18.74 9.98 -21.13
CA TYR A 558 -17.88 10.90 -20.40
C TYR A 558 -16.50 10.29 -20.15
N ASP A 559 -15.49 11.15 -20.10
CA ASP A 559 -14.12 10.87 -19.72
C ASP A 559 -13.71 11.81 -18.58
N PHE A 560 -13.55 11.24 -17.39
CA PHE A 560 -13.16 11.92 -16.16
C PHE A 560 -11.65 11.82 -15.99
N THR A 561 -10.93 12.88 -16.32
CA THR A 561 -9.47 12.95 -16.12
C THR A 561 -9.16 13.15 -14.64
N ASN A 562 -8.40 12.24 -14.03
CA ASN A 562 -8.08 12.26 -12.60
C ASN A 562 -9.37 12.44 -11.78
N ALA A 563 -10.26 11.44 -11.78
CA ALA A 563 -11.54 11.56 -11.09
C ALA A 563 -11.36 11.93 -9.60
N ALA A 564 -12.15 12.87 -9.08
CA ALA A 564 -12.01 13.32 -7.70
C ALA A 564 -12.49 12.27 -6.66
N TYR A 565 -11.70 12.11 -5.59
CA TYR A 565 -12.00 11.24 -4.44
C TYR A 565 -12.98 11.91 -3.45
N GLY A 566 -12.61 13.09 -2.94
CA GLY A 566 -13.24 13.73 -1.78
C GLY A 566 -14.66 14.27 -1.98
N ASN A 567 -15.22 14.18 -3.18
CA ASN A 567 -16.55 14.66 -3.53
C ASN A 567 -17.45 13.56 -4.15
N ASN A 568 -17.00 12.30 -4.08
CA ASN A 568 -17.66 11.11 -4.63
C ASN A 568 -17.62 10.93 -6.15
N THR A 569 -16.94 11.79 -6.92
CA THR A 569 -16.88 11.63 -8.39
C THR A 569 -16.38 10.25 -8.79
N LEU A 570 -15.26 9.79 -8.20
CA LEU A 570 -14.67 8.48 -8.53
C LEU A 570 -15.69 7.34 -8.37
N CYS A 571 -16.27 7.21 -7.19
CA CYS A 571 -17.19 6.13 -6.87
C CYS A 571 -18.45 6.21 -7.74
N LEU A 572 -19.03 7.40 -7.86
CA LEU A 572 -20.27 7.59 -8.61
C LEU A 572 -20.08 7.40 -10.11
N THR A 573 -18.85 7.46 -10.65
CA THR A 573 -18.63 7.14 -12.07
C THR A 573 -19.06 5.71 -12.42
N CYS A 574 -18.92 4.76 -11.49
CA CYS A 574 -19.37 3.38 -11.67
C CYS A 574 -20.72 3.09 -11.00
N HIS A 575 -20.99 3.72 -9.85
CA HIS A 575 -22.19 3.42 -9.05
C HIS A 575 -23.42 4.25 -9.45
N ALA A 576 -23.25 5.39 -10.13
CA ALA A 576 -24.38 6.15 -10.66
C ALA A 576 -25.21 5.30 -11.64
N SER A 577 -26.50 5.61 -11.73
CA SER A 577 -27.46 4.90 -12.57
C SER A 577 -27.65 3.42 -12.19
N ARG A 578 -27.24 3.02 -10.98
CA ARG A 578 -27.38 1.64 -10.46
C ARG A 578 -27.87 1.63 -9.02
N GLY A 579 -28.68 0.63 -8.68
CA GLY A 579 -29.14 0.39 -7.31
C GLY A 579 -29.67 1.64 -6.60
N SER A 580 -29.17 1.91 -5.40
CA SER A 580 -29.51 3.08 -4.58
C SER A 580 -29.22 4.43 -5.25
N PHE A 581 -28.38 4.45 -6.29
CA PHE A 581 -27.98 5.63 -7.05
C PHE A 581 -28.54 5.64 -8.47
N ALA A 582 -29.60 4.87 -8.75
CA ALA A 582 -30.28 4.86 -10.05
C ALA A 582 -30.75 6.26 -10.51
N GLY A 583 -31.03 7.16 -9.55
CA GLY A 583 -31.41 8.56 -9.83
C GLY A 583 -30.25 9.52 -10.12
N ILE A 584 -28.99 9.06 -10.06
CA ILE A 584 -27.81 9.85 -10.44
C ILE A 584 -27.40 9.47 -11.86
N THR A 585 -27.21 10.48 -12.71
CA THR A 585 -26.77 10.31 -14.10
C THR A 585 -25.26 10.58 -14.24
N PRO A 586 -24.59 10.11 -15.31
CA PRO A 586 -23.21 10.49 -15.60
C PRO A 586 -23.01 12.01 -15.74
N PHE A 587 -24.03 12.75 -16.19
CA PHE A 587 -24.00 14.22 -16.22
C PHE A 587 -23.91 14.80 -14.80
N ASP A 588 -24.68 14.28 -13.84
CA ASP A 588 -24.60 14.73 -12.44
C ASP A 588 -23.20 14.53 -11.86
N VAL A 589 -22.54 13.41 -12.21
CA VAL A 589 -21.15 13.13 -11.82
C VAL A 589 -20.17 14.09 -12.51
N ALA A 590 -20.42 14.47 -13.77
CA ALA A 590 -19.63 15.48 -14.49
C ALA A 590 -19.69 16.84 -13.82
N VAL A 591 -20.86 17.23 -13.26
CA VAL A 591 -20.98 18.45 -12.45
C VAL A 591 -20.03 18.41 -11.25
N LEU A 592 -20.02 17.31 -10.47
CA LEU A 592 -19.14 17.18 -9.31
C LEU A 592 -17.66 17.31 -9.70
N GLN A 593 -17.25 16.70 -10.83
CA GLN A 593 -15.88 16.78 -11.34
C GLN A 593 -15.48 18.23 -11.67
N LEU A 594 -16.34 18.98 -12.36
CA LEU A 594 -16.09 20.37 -12.73
C LEU A 594 -15.98 21.28 -11.48
N GLU A 595 -16.83 21.05 -10.48
CA GLU A 595 -16.78 21.79 -9.20
C GLU A 595 -15.52 21.51 -8.39
N ALA A 596 -14.94 20.32 -8.52
CA ALA A 596 -13.62 20.01 -7.98
C ALA A 596 -12.47 20.68 -8.77
N GLY A 597 -12.78 21.52 -9.77
CA GLY A 597 -11.81 22.20 -10.61
C GLY A 597 -11.10 21.27 -11.60
N ARG A 598 -11.70 20.11 -11.90
CA ARG A 598 -11.09 19.07 -12.74
C ARG A 598 -11.77 18.96 -14.09
N LYS A 599 -11.07 18.32 -15.03
CA LYS A 599 -11.53 18.18 -16.41
C LYS A 599 -12.46 16.99 -16.56
N VAL A 600 -13.47 17.19 -17.40
CA VAL A 600 -14.33 16.13 -17.94
C VAL A 600 -14.69 16.47 -19.37
N ALA A 601 -14.63 15.47 -20.24
CA ALA A 601 -15.06 15.56 -21.62
C ALA A 601 -16.24 14.61 -21.86
N LYS A 602 -17.13 14.95 -22.79
CA LYS A 602 -18.15 14.05 -23.33
C LYS A 602 -17.89 13.86 -24.81
N ASP A 603 -17.70 12.61 -25.22
CA ASP A 603 -17.46 12.23 -26.63
C ASP A 603 -16.31 13.05 -27.26
N GLY A 604 -15.29 13.36 -26.45
CA GLY A 604 -14.11 14.14 -26.85
C GLY A 604 -14.21 15.65 -26.66
N ALA A 605 -15.40 16.20 -26.43
CA ALA A 605 -15.60 17.64 -26.23
C ALA A 605 -15.64 18.02 -24.74
N PRO A 606 -15.01 19.13 -24.30
CA PRO A 606 -15.13 19.61 -22.94
C PRO A 606 -16.59 19.85 -22.53
N VAL A 607 -16.96 19.45 -21.31
CA VAL A 607 -18.31 19.68 -20.79
C VAL A 607 -18.41 21.08 -20.20
N ALA A 608 -19.45 21.82 -20.57
CA ALA A 608 -19.86 23.06 -19.92
C ALA A 608 -21.23 22.85 -19.25
N VAL A 609 -21.44 23.47 -18.08
CA VAL A 609 -22.65 23.30 -17.27
C VAL A 609 -23.21 24.66 -16.90
N LYS A 610 -24.53 24.84 -17.08
CA LYS A 610 -25.21 26.06 -16.62
C LYS A 610 -25.41 26.01 -15.11
N ARG A 611 -25.35 27.16 -14.43
CA ARG A 611 -25.49 27.25 -12.96
C ARG A 611 -26.69 26.49 -12.40
N MET A 612 -27.88 26.67 -12.99
CA MET A 612 -29.10 25.99 -12.52
C MET A 612 -29.05 24.47 -12.69
N GLU A 613 -28.42 23.98 -13.76
CA GLU A 613 -28.24 22.54 -13.98
C GLU A 613 -27.27 21.94 -12.96
N ALA A 614 -26.21 22.68 -12.64
CA ALA A 614 -25.27 22.31 -11.58
C ALA A 614 -25.96 22.24 -10.21
N GLU A 615 -26.75 23.25 -9.85
CA GLU A 615 -27.56 23.27 -8.62
C GLU A 615 -28.52 22.08 -8.54
N ALA A 616 -29.22 21.77 -9.63
CA ALA A 616 -30.13 20.63 -9.69
C ALA A 616 -29.39 19.29 -9.57
N ALA A 617 -28.22 19.14 -10.21
CA ALA A 617 -27.38 17.96 -10.14
C ALA A 617 -26.87 17.71 -8.72
N ARG A 618 -26.30 18.74 -8.07
CA ARG A 618 -25.86 18.64 -6.66
C ARG A 618 -26.98 18.19 -5.75
N ASN A 619 -28.17 18.76 -5.93
CA ASN A 619 -29.35 18.40 -5.15
C ASN A 619 -29.80 16.95 -5.40
N ARG A 620 -29.73 16.44 -6.64
CA ARG A 620 -30.01 15.03 -6.95
C ARG A 620 -29.01 14.10 -6.29
N VAL A 621 -27.71 14.42 -6.36
CA VAL A 621 -26.64 13.65 -5.71
C VAL A 621 -26.85 13.63 -4.20
N ALA A 622 -26.96 14.81 -3.57
CA ALA A 622 -27.13 14.94 -2.12
C ALA A 622 -28.35 14.16 -1.60
N ARG A 623 -29.51 14.26 -2.28
CA ARG A 623 -30.71 13.50 -1.90
C ARG A 623 -30.55 12.00 -2.08
N SER A 624 -29.90 11.56 -3.16
CA SER A 624 -29.69 10.14 -3.42
C SER A 624 -28.73 9.52 -2.41
N VAL A 625 -27.65 10.24 -2.07
CA VAL A 625 -26.72 9.84 -1.01
C VAL A 625 -27.42 9.84 0.36
N ALA A 626 -28.17 10.89 0.70
CA ALA A 626 -28.94 10.94 1.94
C ALA A 626 -29.92 9.77 2.06
N LYS A 627 -30.63 9.43 0.98
CA LYS A 627 -31.52 8.24 0.96
C LYS A 627 -30.73 6.95 1.16
N HIS A 628 -29.59 6.80 0.50
CA HIS A 628 -28.71 5.65 0.70
C HIS A 628 -28.25 5.53 2.16
N MET A 629 -27.81 6.63 2.76
CA MET A 629 -27.39 6.69 4.16
C MET A 629 -28.55 6.42 5.13
N GLN A 630 -29.78 6.85 4.80
CA GLN A 630 -30.96 6.52 5.60
C GLN A 630 -31.20 5.02 5.67
N VAL A 631 -31.12 4.35 4.51
CA VAL A 631 -31.37 2.91 4.41
C VAL A 631 -30.23 2.12 5.06
N GLY A 632 -28.98 2.53 4.84
CA GLY A 632 -27.81 1.81 5.34
C GLY A 632 -27.52 2.05 6.82
N ALA A 633 -27.61 3.29 7.29
CA ALA A 633 -27.12 3.72 8.60
C ALA A 633 -28.11 4.60 9.40
N GLY A 634 -29.34 4.81 8.90
CA GLY A 634 -30.31 5.69 9.57
C GLY A 634 -29.96 7.18 9.54
N MET A 635 -29.04 7.59 8.66
CA MET A 635 -28.47 8.95 8.64
C MET A 635 -29.07 9.87 7.56
N GLY A 636 -30.32 9.67 7.15
CA GLY A 636 -30.94 10.42 6.05
C GLY A 636 -31.18 11.90 6.32
N GLY A 637 -31.30 12.29 7.60
CA GLY A 637 -31.45 13.69 8.00
C GLY A 637 -30.11 14.44 8.13
N ALA A 638 -28.98 13.76 7.97
CA ALA A 638 -27.67 14.39 8.09
C ALA A 638 -27.36 15.24 6.86
N LEU A 639 -26.73 16.40 7.07
CA LEU A 639 -26.36 17.31 6.00
C LEU A 639 -25.28 16.65 5.11
N TYR A 640 -25.46 16.70 3.79
CA TYR A 640 -24.47 16.20 2.84
C TYR A 640 -23.29 17.18 2.72
N THR A 641 -22.16 16.85 3.36
CA THR A 641 -20.95 17.68 3.44
C THR A 641 -19.69 16.87 3.09
N PRO A 642 -19.63 16.24 1.90
CA PRO A 642 -18.61 15.23 1.58
C PRO A 642 -17.16 15.76 1.59
N THR A 643 -16.98 17.06 1.41
CA THR A 643 -15.67 17.73 1.36
C THR A 643 -15.27 18.40 2.67
N ASP A 644 -16.13 18.37 3.70
CA ASP A 644 -15.79 18.93 5.01
C ASP A 644 -14.77 18.01 5.69
N PRO A 645 -13.55 18.49 5.99
CA PRO A 645 -12.50 17.67 6.61
C PRO A 645 -12.84 17.22 8.04
N LYS A 646 -13.71 17.92 8.75
CA LYS A 646 -14.10 17.58 10.13
C LYS A 646 -15.29 16.64 10.12
N MET A 647 -16.28 16.92 9.28
CA MET A 647 -17.53 16.18 9.18
C MET A 647 -17.84 15.81 7.72
N PRO A 648 -17.10 14.86 7.11
CA PRO A 648 -17.25 14.48 5.69
C PRO A 648 -18.50 13.60 5.46
N VAL A 649 -19.67 14.05 5.93
CA VAL A 649 -20.91 13.29 5.90
C VAL A 649 -21.36 13.10 4.45
N GLY A 650 -21.66 11.85 4.09
CA GLY A 650 -22.02 11.47 2.73
C GLY A 650 -20.85 11.34 1.77
N ASN A 651 -19.60 11.50 2.23
CA ASN A 651 -18.44 11.05 1.46
C ASN A 651 -18.40 9.51 1.45
N CYS A 652 -18.31 8.90 0.27
CA CYS A 652 -18.31 7.44 0.13
C CYS A 652 -17.11 6.82 0.86
N MET A 653 -15.93 7.42 0.74
CA MET A 653 -14.70 6.90 1.33
C MET A 653 -14.65 7.04 2.85
N SER A 654 -15.28 8.08 3.42
CA SER A 654 -15.29 8.24 4.88
C SER A 654 -16.03 7.09 5.59
N CYS A 655 -17.04 6.50 4.95
CA CYS A 655 -17.79 5.36 5.47
C CYS A 655 -17.29 4.00 4.96
N HIS A 656 -16.98 3.89 3.65
CA HIS A 656 -16.65 2.62 3.01
C HIS A 656 -15.15 2.33 2.94
N MET A 657 -14.28 3.31 3.20
CA MET A 657 -12.83 3.10 3.29
C MET A 657 -12.34 3.67 4.63
N PRO A 658 -12.91 3.20 5.77
CA PRO A 658 -12.53 3.71 7.08
C PRO A 658 -11.02 3.52 7.30
N LYS A 659 -10.38 4.50 7.92
CA LYS A 659 -8.98 4.36 8.31
C LYS A 659 -8.88 3.44 9.52
N ILE A 660 -8.49 2.18 9.28
CA ILE A 660 -8.49 1.11 10.30
C ILE A 660 -7.10 0.55 10.60
N GLY A 661 -6.15 0.76 9.69
CA GLY A 661 -4.78 0.31 9.86
C GLY A 661 -3.85 1.42 10.36
N LYS A 662 -2.66 1.03 10.82
CA LYS A 662 -1.59 1.94 11.24
C LYS A 662 -0.34 1.81 10.36
N LEU A 663 0.51 2.82 10.39
CA LEU A 663 1.73 2.82 9.59
C LEU A 663 2.87 1.99 10.22
N GLN A 664 2.87 1.69 11.52
CA GLN A 664 4.00 1.00 12.16
C GLN A 664 3.57 -0.15 13.05
N ASP A 665 4.43 -1.17 13.17
CA ASP A 665 4.23 -2.32 14.06
C ASP A 665 4.52 -2.03 15.54
N ILE A 666 4.26 -0.80 15.98
CA ILE A 666 4.35 -0.46 17.41
C ILE A 666 2.94 -0.56 17.99
N ASN A 667 2.77 -1.37 19.03
CA ASN A 667 1.48 -1.56 19.70
C ASN A 667 1.32 -0.53 20.81
N VAL A 668 1.10 0.72 20.41
CA VAL A 668 0.85 1.85 21.32
C VAL A 668 -0.29 2.71 20.77
N ALA A 669 -1.06 3.32 21.68
CA ALA A 669 -2.24 4.12 21.32
C ALA A 669 -1.86 5.39 20.53
N SER A 670 -0.62 5.87 20.68
CA SER A 670 -0.09 6.98 19.91
C SER A 670 0.08 6.69 18.41
N MET A 671 -0.13 5.46 17.91
CA MET A 671 -0.18 5.17 16.46
C MET A 671 -1.55 5.41 15.84
N TYR A 672 -2.49 5.97 16.62
CA TYR A 672 -3.87 6.18 16.22
C TYR A 672 -4.33 7.56 16.68
N HIS A 673 -5.34 8.09 16.00
CA HIS A 673 -6.06 9.26 16.49
C HIS A 673 -7.02 8.82 17.59
N LEU A 674 -6.84 9.38 18.77
CA LEU A 674 -7.67 9.14 19.94
C LEU A 674 -8.64 10.31 20.11
N ASP A 675 -9.84 9.99 20.60
CA ASP A 675 -10.82 10.96 21.06
C ASP A 675 -11.70 10.28 22.12
N PHE A 676 -12.55 11.04 22.80
CA PHE A 676 -13.37 10.51 23.87
C PHE A 676 -14.50 9.62 23.35
N ASP A 677 -14.72 8.48 24.02
CA ASP A 677 -15.98 7.74 23.92
C ASP A 677 -17.12 8.47 24.63
N LYS A 678 -18.34 7.93 24.55
CA LYS A 678 -19.53 8.55 25.15
C LYS A 678 -19.47 8.68 26.68
N GLU A 679 -18.58 7.92 27.35
CA GLU A 679 -18.33 8.01 28.78
C GLU A 679 -17.17 8.94 29.13
N GLY A 680 -16.56 9.61 28.15
CA GLY A 680 -15.43 10.52 28.38
C GLY A 680 -14.09 9.81 28.57
N ARG A 681 -13.96 8.54 28.14
CA ARG A 681 -12.69 7.80 28.19
C ARG A 681 -11.96 7.87 26.86
N SER A 682 -10.63 7.80 26.89
CA SER A 682 -9.84 7.67 25.67
C SER A 682 -10.26 6.43 24.89
N ALA A 683 -10.37 6.58 23.57
CA ALA A 683 -10.63 5.50 22.65
C ALA A 683 -10.07 5.83 21.26
N VAL A 684 -9.78 4.81 20.44
CA VAL A 684 -9.38 5.04 19.05
C VAL A 684 -10.57 5.58 18.24
N ALA A 685 -10.39 6.75 17.65
CA ALA A 685 -11.34 7.38 16.75
C ALA A 685 -11.08 7.01 15.28
N GLU A 686 -9.82 7.01 14.84
CA GLU A 686 -9.42 6.60 13.49
C GLU A 686 -7.95 6.13 13.47
N GLY A 687 -7.62 5.24 12.54
CA GLY A 687 -6.24 4.95 12.14
C GLY A 687 -5.79 5.84 10.98
N ASN A 688 -4.79 5.38 10.24
CA ASN A 688 -4.10 6.18 9.22
C ASN A 688 -4.16 5.57 7.83
N VAL A 689 -4.37 4.24 7.76
CA VAL A 689 -4.45 3.51 6.50
C VAL A 689 -5.91 3.20 6.20
N PRO A 690 -6.48 3.71 5.09
CA PRO A 690 -7.84 3.40 4.68
C PRO A 690 -7.96 1.95 4.24
N SER A 691 -9.03 1.29 4.68
CA SER A 691 -9.32 -0.07 4.22
C SER A 691 -9.68 -0.09 2.73
N HIS A 692 -9.19 -1.11 2.03
CA HIS A 692 -9.55 -1.42 0.65
C HIS A 692 -10.52 -2.62 0.54
N VAL A 693 -11.25 -2.94 1.61
CA VAL A 693 -12.35 -3.93 1.58
C VAL A 693 -13.66 -3.31 1.05
N PHE A 694 -13.83 -2.00 1.19
CA PHE A 694 -14.96 -1.19 0.71
C PHE A 694 -16.31 -1.39 1.44
N ASP A 695 -16.32 -2.11 2.55
CA ASP A 695 -17.49 -2.32 3.40
C ASP A 695 -17.55 -1.30 4.55
N ILE A 696 -18.64 -1.36 5.31
CA ILE A 696 -18.79 -0.59 6.54
C ILE A 696 -18.29 -1.47 7.68
N VAL A 697 -17.29 -0.98 8.40
CA VAL A 697 -16.91 -1.54 9.68
C VAL A 697 -17.89 -0.97 10.71
N TRP A 698 -18.73 -1.83 11.27
CA TRP A 698 -19.77 -1.45 12.21
C TRP A 698 -19.23 -1.34 13.64
N PRO A 699 -19.74 -0.40 14.47
CA PRO A 699 -19.31 -0.29 15.87
C PRO A 699 -19.46 -1.58 16.67
N ALA A 700 -20.46 -2.41 16.34
CA ALA A 700 -20.64 -3.72 16.96
C ALA A 700 -19.45 -4.65 16.69
N GLN A 701 -18.91 -4.68 15.47
CA GLN A 701 -17.74 -5.47 15.10
C GLN A 701 -16.48 -5.03 15.86
N SER A 702 -16.32 -3.73 16.11
CA SER A 702 -15.25 -3.22 16.98
C SER A 702 -15.47 -3.59 18.44
N SER A 703 -16.70 -3.43 18.94
CA SER A 703 -17.01 -3.60 20.36
C SER A 703 -16.75 -5.00 20.90
N VAL A 704 -16.90 -6.03 20.05
CA VAL A 704 -16.62 -7.43 20.43
C VAL A 704 -15.13 -7.72 20.63
N LEU A 705 -14.26 -6.83 20.14
CA LEU A 705 -12.80 -6.93 20.36
C LEU A 705 -12.38 -6.44 21.74
N LYS A 706 -13.29 -5.83 22.50
CA LYS A 706 -13.00 -5.37 23.85
C LYS A 706 -12.61 -6.54 24.75
N ASN A 707 -11.45 -6.42 25.38
CA ASN A 707 -10.98 -7.42 26.32
C ASN A 707 -11.97 -7.55 27.49
N PRO A 708 -12.43 -8.77 27.82
CA PRO A 708 -13.33 -8.98 28.95
C PRO A 708 -12.67 -8.66 30.31
N ASP A 709 -11.34 -8.66 30.38
CA ASP A 709 -10.55 -8.18 31.52
C ASP A 709 -10.03 -6.76 31.21
N PRO A 710 -10.66 -5.70 31.77
CA PRO A 710 -10.28 -4.32 31.46
C PRO A 710 -8.82 -4.00 31.81
N SER A 711 -8.23 -4.67 32.81
CA SER A 711 -6.84 -4.43 33.21
C SER A 711 -5.82 -4.83 32.14
N LYS A 712 -6.24 -5.70 31.22
CA LYS A 712 -5.44 -6.20 30.10
C LYS A 712 -5.82 -5.56 28.77
N GLY A 713 -6.96 -4.88 28.70
CA GLY A 713 -7.41 -4.22 27.48
C GLY A 713 -6.58 -2.98 27.15
N LYS A 714 -6.44 -2.73 25.85
CA LYS A 714 -5.82 -1.51 25.31
C LYS A 714 -6.67 -0.91 24.22
N ASP A 715 -6.67 0.42 24.12
CA ASP A 715 -7.38 1.13 23.05
C ASP A 715 -6.98 0.64 21.65
N PHE A 716 -5.68 0.36 21.43
CA PHE A 716 -5.17 -0.12 20.15
C PHE A 716 -5.51 -1.58 19.82
N ASP A 717 -6.17 -2.32 20.72
CA ASP A 717 -6.70 -3.66 20.45
C ASP A 717 -8.09 -3.61 19.79
N ILE A 718 -8.72 -2.44 19.77
CA ILE A 718 -10.01 -2.22 19.14
C ILE A 718 -9.80 -1.71 17.72
N MET A 719 -10.37 -2.41 16.74
CA MET A 719 -10.40 -1.95 15.35
C MET A 719 -11.20 -0.64 15.24
N PRO A 720 -10.63 0.46 14.69
CA PRO A 720 -11.39 1.67 14.38
C PRO A 720 -12.52 1.33 13.41
N ASN A 721 -13.60 2.12 13.39
CA ASN A 721 -14.76 1.82 12.55
C ASN A 721 -15.24 3.01 11.72
N SER A 722 -16.17 2.77 10.81
CA SER A 722 -16.70 3.78 9.89
C SER A 722 -17.42 4.94 10.60
N CYS A 723 -17.79 4.77 11.86
CA CYS A 723 -18.53 5.77 12.64
C CYS A 723 -17.66 6.47 13.69
N SER A 724 -16.57 5.84 14.15
CA SER A 724 -15.78 6.27 15.31
C SER A 724 -15.08 7.62 15.10
N ARG A 725 -14.78 8.00 13.86
CA ARG A 725 -14.24 9.33 13.57
C ARG A 725 -15.19 10.45 14.04
N CYS A 726 -16.48 10.31 13.76
CA CYS A 726 -17.46 11.38 13.95
C CYS A 726 -18.32 11.22 15.21
N HIS A 727 -18.41 10.01 15.77
CA HIS A 727 -19.39 9.69 16.81
C HIS A 727 -18.75 9.06 18.05
N ALA A 728 -18.85 9.75 19.19
CA ALA A 728 -18.35 9.26 20.48
C ALA A 728 -19.02 7.93 20.90
N PHE A 729 -20.28 7.68 20.55
CA PHE A 729 -20.95 6.42 20.88
C PHE A 729 -20.40 5.20 20.12
N ALA A 730 -19.74 5.44 18.98
CA ALA A 730 -19.16 4.40 18.14
C ALA A 730 -17.70 4.07 18.53
N ARG A 731 -17.11 4.89 19.41
CA ARG A 731 -15.78 4.64 19.98
C ARG A 731 -15.92 3.73 21.19
N THR A 732 -15.03 2.76 21.29
CA THR A 732 -14.99 1.82 22.42
C THR A 732 -13.64 1.94 23.08
N SER A 733 -13.60 2.43 24.32
CA SER A 733 -12.37 2.42 25.12
C SER A 733 -11.99 0.99 25.49
N GLY A 734 -10.73 0.64 25.21
CA GLY A 734 -10.14 -0.64 25.57
C GLY A 734 -9.45 -0.61 26.93
N ASP A 735 -9.02 0.55 27.41
CA ASP A 735 -8.30 0.70 28.67
C ASP A 735 -9.20 0.53 29.93
N ALA A 736 -8.61 0.03 31.02
CA ALA A 736 -9.20 0.17 32.36
C ALA A 736 -9.05 1.62 32.82
N LYS A 737 -10.21 2.25 33.09
CA LYS A 737 -10.43 3.58 33.71
C LYS A 737 -9.23 4.50 33.88
#